data_AF-A0A919SDX8-F1
#
_entry.id   AF-A0A919SDX8-F1
#
_cell.length_a   1.000
_cell.length_b   1.000
_cell.length_c   1.000
_cell.angle_alpha   90.00
_cell.angle_beta   90.00
_cell.angle_gamma   90.00
#
_symmetry.space_group_name_H-M   'P 1'
#
loop_
_entity.id
_entity.type
_entity.pdbx_description
1 polymer ?
#
loop_
_entity_poly.entity_id
_entity_poly.type
_entity_poly.pdbx_seq_one_letter_code
_entity_poly.pdbx_strand_id
1 'polypeptide(L)'
;MAGKGRGPGVVEGLVCADPTVVVWLDGERELWWSRAAALEHGREEPDWVTAATGADRLSDLTPAQVSWLFVKGPEASARALLATTILLRHQQRADLDRVAVARFELDALALALNEAGEDADRLGLLLLPFRGPEAATLAAGWLRHLGSARLWGRMWLQRHAESAARALIPAAAGKAGKARQNAEDGLRYLSATGKGPVVVKAADGYGPAALAVITALIEPAPGWELPDGELLTPVPVAFAQGPQPARKQKLQPERWPERWPEVRTATGAVMPEDQVLRLVGALARSRLAAAPEPAPGDPAPDGGGVPMIVESAAAAQPLVAAADAGTAELIAGGDRRSLAEFGRALLDDWVTDDMPPAEAWVVLAQAHVGDDDTMDRLAPLVKSWPARSRWARAIDGLAVLATVGSDVALRHLLAIEEGMSGGPTNERAVVHLTQAAARRGLSVTQLADRLAITHGLDSGVTLDYGPRKFTVITDDHLTPYAVGADGRRLARPPKPGVKDTNPEAYQWFLRFKKGLRATAAAQIARFERDMLAHRFRPAADLAAVLLPHPILGPVVRRIVWGEYDTEKRLVRALRVAEDGSFADVHDSAAVVDGDARLGIVHPAELGPELAVWAEMLADYEVLQPFPQVHRTVVTLTGEQRAATSLSGFEPVETERLARLLGGDWQGNGFHTRNHLHTQLARELPGGLTLVVEVEPGVTTAGYNTVPEQRITEIWADDSWSDHWQFDRRTPMGACDPAILSERLVELLGMER
;
A
#
# COMPACT_ATOMS: atom_id res chain seq x y z
N MET A 1 1.19 48.49 36.24
CA MET A 1 0.89 48.49 34.79
C MET A 1 2.19 48.66 34.03
N ALA A 2 2.64 47.64 33.31
CA ALA A 2 3.76 47.69 32.37
C ALA A 2 3.48 46.64 31.29
N GLY A 3 3.41 47.08 30.03
CA GLY A 3 2.99 46.25 28.89
C GLY A 3 4.01 45.16 28.57
N LYS A 4 3.53 43.92 28.43
CA LYS A 4 4.29 42.82 27.81
C LYS A 4 4.48 43.14 26.33
N GLY A 5 5.73 43.09 25.87
CA GLY A 5 6.15 43.43 24.52
C GLY A 5 5.36 42.69 23.44
N ARG A 6 4.76 43.46 22.53
CA ARG A 6 4.11 42.99 21.30
C ARG A 6 5.18 42.57 20.30
N GLY A 7 5.14 41.33 19.84
CA GLY A 7 5.89 40.93 18.64
C GLY A 7 5.38 41.72 17.43
N PRO A 8 6.25 42.13 16.49
CA PRO A 8 5.83 42.83 15.29
C PRO A 8 4.94 41.90 14.43
N GLY A 9 3.73 42.35 14.09
CA GLY A 9 2.86 41.68 13.11
C GLY A 9 1.69 40.84 13.62
N VAL A 10 1.22 41.02 14.87
CA VAL A 10 -0.05 40.41 15.36
C VAL A 10 -1.17 41.45 15.35
N VAL A 11 -2.29 41.15 14.70
CA VAL A 11 -3.52 41.96 14.70
C VAL A 11 -4.60 41.22 15.49
N GLU A 12 -5.07 41.82 16.59
CA GLU A 12 -6.10 41.22 17.43
C GLU A 12 -7.51 41.64 16.99
N GLY A 13 -8.51 40.77 17.21
CA GLY A 13 -9.94 41.09 17.01
C GLY A 13 -10.47 40.87 15.58
N LEU A 14 -9.66 40.34 14.66
CA LEU A 14 -10.14 39.97 13.32
C LEU A 14 -10.96 38.67 13.39
N VAL A 15 -12.11 38.64 12.74
CA VAL A 15 -12.98 37.47 12.61
C VAL A 15 -13.61 37.47 11.22
N CYS A 16 -13.66 36.31 10.55
CA CYS A 16 -14.47 36.12 9.37
C CYS A 16 -15.87 35.68 9.80
N ALA A 17 -16.88 36.51 9.49
CA ALA A 17 -18.28 36.25 9.81
C ALA A 17 -19.10 35.87 8.56
N ASP A 18 -18.42 35.48 7.47
CA ASP A 18 -19.09 35.03 6.26
C ASP A 18 -19.95 33.78 6.59
N PRO A 19 -21.20 33.74 6.13
CA PRO A 19 -22.03 32.54 6.30
C PRO A 19 -21.51 31.41 5.43
N THR A 20 -21.57 30.19 5.96
CA THR A 20 -21.32 28.98 5.16
C THR A 20 -22.49 28.71 4.24
N VAL A 21 -22.21 28.53 2.95
CA VAL A 21 -23.22 28.21 1.94
C VAL A 21 -22.78 27.03 1.10
N VAL A 22 -23.74 26.33 0.49
CA VAL A 22 -23.47 25.25 -0.46
C VAL A 22 -23.39 25.83 -1.87
N VAL A 23 -22.35 25.46 -2.60
CA VAL A 23 -22.09 25.88 -3.98
C VAL A 23 -21.66 24.65 -4.76
N TRP A 24 -22.53 24.13 -5.61
CA TRP A 24 -22.26 22.99 -6.49
C TRP A 24 -21.64 23.43 -7.82
N LEU A 25 -20.79 22.58 -8.42
CA LEU A 25 -20.46 22.68 -9.84
C LEU A 25 -21.57 22.05 -10.68
N ASP A 26 -21.62 22.39 -11.97
CA ASP A 26 -22.61 21.85 -12.89
C ASP A 26 -22.55 20.31 -12.91
N GLY A 27 -23.68 19.66 -12.58
CA GLY A 27 -23.84 18.20 -12.57
C GLY A 27 -23.20 17.47 -11.37
N GLU A 28 -22.49 18.18 -10.48
CA GLU A 28 -21.79 17.56 -9.35
C GLU A 28 -22.76 17.00 -8.31
N ARG A 29 -23.83 17.74 -8.02
CA ARG A 29 -24.85 17.31 -7.05
C ARG A 29 -25.58 16.06 -7.54
N GLU A 30 -25.94 16.03 -8.82
CA GLU A 30 -26.60 14.91 -9.47
C GLU A 30 -25.68 13.68 -9.50
N LEU A 31 -24.38 13.88 -9.73
CA LEU A 31 -23.38 12.83 -9.67
C LEU A 31 -23.27 12.23 -8.25
N TRP A 32 -23.23 13.06 -7.22
CA TRP A 32 -23.20 12.59 -5.83
C TRP A 32 -24.49 11.86 -5.46
N TRP A 33 -25.63 12.39 -5.90
CA TRP A 33 -26.93 11.75 -5.72
C TRP A 33 -27.04 10.41 -6.45
N SER A 34 -26.40 10.23 -7.61
CA SER A 34 -26.45 8.95 -8.36
C SER A 34 -25.96 7.75 -7.57
N ARG A 35 -25.10 7.97 -6.56
CA ARG A 35 -24.62 6.93 -5.64
C ARG A 35 -25.75 6.35 -4.78
N ALA A 36 -26.89 7.04 -4.66
CA ALA A 36 -28.09 6.51 -4.03
C ALA A 36 -28.50 5.15 -4.61
N ALA A 37 -28.36 4.95 -5.93
CA ALA A 37 -28.69 3.68 -6.56
C ALA A 37 -27.80 2.53 -6.07
N ALA A 38 -26.53 2.80 -5.74
CA ALA A 38 -25.62 1.81 -5.13
C ALA A 38 -25.97 1.52 -3.65
N LEU A 39 -26.75 2.40 -3.02
CA LEU A 39 -27.27 2.27 -1.66
C LEU A 39 -28.73 1.76 -1.62
N GLU A 40 -29.37 1.46 -2.76
CA GLU A 40 -30.75 0.98 -2.79
C GLU A 40 -30.81 -0.55 -2.76
N HIS A 41 -31.14 -1.13 -1.61
CA HIS A 41 -31.04 -2.57 -1.32
C HIS A 41 -32.26 -3.41 -1.74
N GLY A 42 -33.20 -2.86 -2.53
CA GLY A 42 -34.29 -3.60 -3.17
C GLY A 42 -35.42 -4.18 -2.28
N ARG A 43 -35.25 -4.29 -0.94
CA ARG A 43 -36.35 -4.62 0.00
C ARG A 43 -36.55 -3.51 1.03
N GLU A 44 -37.77 -2.97 1.06
CA GLU A 44 -38.24 -2.09 2.14
C GLU A 44 -38.23 -2.89 3.46
N GLU A 45 -37.53 -2.40 4.47
CA GLU A 45 -37.46 -3.09 5.78
C GLU A 45 -38.80 -2.89 6.51
N PRO A 46 -39.51 -3.96 6.91
CA PRO A 46 -40.80 -3.80 7.58
C PRO A 46 -40.65 -2.91 8.82
N ASP A 47 -41.52 -1.92 8.98
CA ASP A 47 -41.50 -0.97 10.09
C ASP A 47 -40.32 0.03 10.14
N TRP A 48 -39.51 0.14 9.07
CA TRP A 48 -38.40 1.10 9.02
C TRP A 48 -38.84 2.56 9.25
N VAL A 49 -40.04 2.93 8.78
CA VAL A 49 -40.63 4.26 9.01
C VAL A 49 -40.84 4.50 10.50
N THR A 50 -41.31 3.48 11.23
CA THR A 50 -41.49 3.52 12.68
C THR A 50 -40.14 3.62 13.39
N ALA A 51 -39.14 2.84 12.96
CA ALA A 51 -37.78 2.92 13.50
C ALA A 51 -37.14 4.29 13.28
N ALA A 52 -37.21 4.82 12.06
CA ALA A 52 -36.66 6.11 11.67
C ALA A 52 -37.34 7.30 12.36
N THR A 53 -38.65 7.20 12.64
CA THR A 53 -39.40 8.26 13.34
C THR A 53 -39.29 8.17 14.85
N GLY A 54 -38.92 7.01 15.40
CA GLY A 54 -38.72 6.78 16.83
C GLY A 54 -37.28 6.84 17.33
N ALA A 55 -36.30 6.95 16.43
CA ALA A 55 -34.88 7.05 16.79
C ALA A 55 -34.50 8.46 17.28
N ASP A 56 -33.71 8.52 18.34
CA ASP A 56 -33.13 9.77 18.87
C ASP A 56 -31.72 10.02 18.33
N ARG A 57 -31.02 8.96 17.90
CA ARG A 57 -29.66 8.98 17.34
C ARG A 57 -29.52 8.01 16.16
N LEU A 58 -28.60 8.30 15.26
CA LEU A 58 -28.31 7.40 14.14
C LEU A 58 -27.78 6.03 14.59
N SER A 59 -27.15 5.94 15.76
CA SER A 59 -26.74 4.67 16.38
C SER A 59 -27.90 3.79 16.83
N ASP A 60 -29.13 4.31 16.88
CA ASP A 60 -30.32 3.54 17.22
C ASP A 60 -30.87 2.79 15.99
N LEU A 61 -30.38 3.13 14.80
CA LEU A 61 -30.75 2.53 13.52
C LEU A 61 -29.67 1.52 13.08
N THR A 62 -30.11 0.48 12.37
CA THR A 62 -29.19 -0.43 11.68
C THR A 62 -28.53 0.28 10.49
N PRO A 63 -27.35 -0.20 10.03
CA PRO A 63 -26.72 0.25 8.78
C PRO A 63 -27.67 0.40 7.59
N ALA A 64 -28.55 -0.61 7.38
CA ALA A 64 -29.57 -0.58 6.33
C ALA A 64 -30.54 0.58 6.53
N GLN A 65 -31.10 0.72 7.73
CA GLN A 65 -32.06 1.77 8.06
C GLN A 65 -31.45 3.17 7.93
N VAL A 66 -30.16 3.35 8.20
CA VAL A 66 -29.44 4.62 7.96
C VAL A 66 -29.34 4.92 6.46
N SER A 67 -28.96 3.93 5.64
CA SER A 67 -28.97 4.07 4.18
C SER A 67 -30.36 4.44 3.65
N TRP A 68 -31.41 3.73 4.11
CA TRP A 68 -32.80 4.05 3.74
C TRP A 68 -33.23 5.44 4.22
N LEU A 69 -32.85 5.86 5.43
CA LEU A 69 -33.15 7.20 5.95
C LEU A 69 -32.59 8.29 5.04
N PHE A 70 -31.33 8.16 4.60
CA PHE A 70 -30.69 9.16 3.76
C PHE A 70 -31.02 9.05 2.28
N VAL A 71 -31.43 7.88 1.77
CA VAL A 71 -31.85 7.73 0.37
C VAL A 71 -33.35 8.02 0.19
N LYS A 72 -34.23 7.47 1.04
CA LYS A 72 -35.70 7.53 0.88
C LYS A 72 -36.48 7.99 2.11
N GLY A 73 -35.80 8.17 3.25
CA GLY A 73 -36.38 8.56 4.54
C GLY A 73 -37.24 9.81 4.52
N PRO A 74 -38.22 9.96 5.44
CA PRO A 74 -38.88 11.23 5.69
C PRO A 74 -37.85 12.32 6.00
N GLU A 75 -37.93 13.44 5.29
CA GLU A 75 -36.91 14.48 5.35
C GLU A 75 -36.74 15.08 6.76
N ALA A 76 -37.85 15.24 7.49
CA ALA A 76 -37.82 15.75 8.86
C ALA A 76 -37.04 14.82 9.82
N SER A 77 -37.27 13.51 9.74
CA SER A 77 -36.55 12.52 10.55
C SER A 77 -35.07 12.46 10.19
N ALA A 78 -34.76 12.46 8.89
CA ALA A 78 -33.38 12.44 8.41
C ALA A 78 -32.61 13.70 8.84
N ARG A 79 -33.21 14.89 8.71
CA ARG A 79 -32.60 16.16 9.16
C ARG A 79 -32.41 16.22 10.68
N ALA A 80 -33.37 15.72 11.45
CA ALA A 80 -33.23 15.65 12.90
C ALA A 80 -32.05 14.76 13.34
N LEU A 81 -31.85 13.65 12.63
CA LEU A 81 -30.81 12.67 12.94
C LEU A 81 -29.43 13.03 12.37
N LEU A 82 -29.34 13.78 11.27
CA LEU A 82 -28.08 14.32 10.72
C LEU A 82 -27.28 15.16 11.72
N ALA A 83 -27.97 15.82 12.65
CA ALA A 83 -27.34 16.64 13.69
C ALA A 83 -26.66 15.79 14.79
N THR A 84 -26.85 14.47 14.78
CA THR A 84 -26.21 13.55 15.74
C THR A 84 -24.87 13.06 15.19
N THR A 85 -23.85 12.97 16.03
CA THR A 85 -22.49 12.58 15.60
C THR A 85 -22.49 11.16 15.03
N ILE A 86 -22.16 11.00 13.75
CA ILE A 86 -21.97 9.69 13.13
C ILE A 86 -20.52 9.25 13.32
N LEU A 87 -20.36 8.02 13.81
CA LEU A 87 -19.16 7.19 13.62
C LEU A 87 -19.65 5.77 13.36
N LEU A 88 -20.26 5.56 12.20
CA LEU A 88 -20.52 4.21 11.68
C LEU A 88 -19.37 3.87 10.73
N ARG A 89 -18.63 2.80 11.02
CA ARG A 89 -17.59 2.26 10.11
C ARG A 89 -18.26 1.49 8.95
N HIS A 90 -19.04 2.18 8.13
CA HIS A 90 -19.63 1.63 6.91
C HIS A 90 -18.57 1.36 5.85
N GLN A 91 -18.70 0.27 5.09
CA GLN A 91 -17.81 0.04 3.94
C GLN A 91 -18.16 1.01 2.79
N GLN A 92 -19.44 1.40 2.65
CA GLN A 92 -19.93 2.41 1.70
C GLN A 92 -20.01 3.84 2.28
N ARG A 93 -19.27 4.12 3.36
CA ARG A 93 -19.30 5.41 4.10
C ARG A 93 -19.22 6.64 3.18
N ALA A 94 -18.28 6.65 2.24
CA ALA A 94 -18.10 7.77 1.33
C ALA A 94 -19.30 8.02 0.40
N ASP A 95 -19.99 6.95 -0.05
CA ASP A 95 -21.17 7.08 -0.92
C ASP A 95 -22.40 7.52 -0.12
N LEU A 96 -22.58 6.98 1.08
CA LEU A 96 -23.63 7.40 2.00
C LEU A 96 -23.51 8.89 2.35
N ASP A 97 -22.30 9.35 2.70
CA ASP A 97 -22.05 10.75 3.06
C ASP A 97 -22.22 11.68 1.85
N ARG A 98 -21.82 11.26 0.65
CA ARG A 98 -22.07 12.01 -0.60
C ARG A 98 -23.56 12.17 -0.87
N VAL A 99 -24.34 11.10 -0.71
CA VAL A 99 -25.80 11.14 -0.87
C VAL A 99 -26.43 12.04 0.19
N ALA A 100 -25.97 11.97 1.44
CA ALA A 100 -26.43 12.84 2.50
C ALA A 100 -26.14 14.33 2.19
N VAL A 101 -24.92 14.67 1.77
CA VAL A 101 -24.57 16.04 1.39
C VAL A 101 -25.37 16.50 0.17
N ALA A 102 -25.54 15.66 -0.86
CA ALA A 102 -26.31 15.99 -2.05
C ALA A 102 -27.80 16.24 -1.76
N ARG A 103 -28.37 15.46 -0.83
CA ARG A 103 -29.80 15.53 -0.47
C ARG A 103 -30.11 16.65 0.52
N PHE A 104 -29.30 16.80 1.56
CA PHE A 104 -29.61 17.66 2.70
C PHE A 104 -28.83 18.98 2.69
N GLU A 105 -27.81 19.10 1.82
CA GLU A 105 -27.03 20.31 1.57
C GLU A 105 -26.47 20.93 2.86
N LEU A 106 -26.84 22.17 3.18
CA LEU A 106 -26.25 22.91 4.31
C LEU A 106 -26.49 22.20 5.65
N ASP A 107 -27.59 21.47 5.80
CA ASP A 107 -27.89 20.73 7.02
C ASP A 107 -26.94 19.54 7.24
N ALA A 108 -26.23 19.09 6.19
CA ALA A 108 -25.17 18.09 6.28
C ALA A 108 -23.78 18.68 6.56
N LEU A 109 -23.64 20.00 6.77
CA LEU A 109 -22.34 20.63 7.01
C LEU A 109 -21.62 20.05 8.24
N ALA A 110 -22.36 19.84 9.34
CA ALA A 110 -21.79 19.29 10.57
C ALA A 110 -21.26 17.85 10.36
N LEU A 111 -22.00 17.04 9.60
CA LEU A 111 -21.57 15.71 9.16
C LEU A 111 -20.28 15.84 8.34
N ALA A 112 -20.30 16.61 7.25
CA ALA A 112 -19.16 16.74 6.34
C ALA A 112 -17.88 17.23 7.06
N LEU A 113 -18.00 18.17 7.99
CA LEU A 113 -16.86 18.67 8.80
C LEU A 113 -16.31 17.60 9.74
N ASN A 114 -17.17 16.80 10.37
CA ASN A 114 -16.75 15.73 11.27
C ASN A 114 -16.06 14.59 10.50
N GLU A 115 -16.70 14.13 9.42
CA GLU A 115 -16.23 13.05 8.54
C GLU A 115 -14.87 13.41 7.90
N ALA A 116 -14.79 14.58 7.28
CA ALA A 116 -13.54 15.08 6.68
C ALA A 116 -12.45 15.39 7.72
N GLY A 117 -12.83 15.70 8.96
CA GLY A 117 -11.91 15.91 10.07
C GLY A 117 -11.27 14.62 10.59
N GLU A 118 -12.01 13.50 10.55
CA GLU A 118 -11.53 12.19 10.97
C GLU A 118 -10.63 11.54 9.90
N ASP A 119 -11.11 11.45 8.66
CA ASP A 119 -10.41 10.80 7.54
C ASP A 119 -10.34 11.73 6.32
N ALA A 120 -9.45 12.72 6.41
CA ALA A 120 -9.28 13.73 5.38
C ALA A 120 -8.91 13.14 4.00
N ASP A 121 -8.26 11.97 3.95
CA ASP A 121 -7.89 11.36 2.67
C ASP A 121 -9.13 10.80 1.96
N ARG A 122 -9.95 10.02 2.67
CA ARG A 122 -11.14 9.40 2.05
C ARG A 122 -12.33 10.35 1.95
N LEU A 123 -12.52 11.23 2.92
CA LEU A 123 -13.77 11.99 3.13
C LEU A 123 -13.59 13.51 2.97
N GLY A 124 -12.36 13.98 2.73
CA GLY A 124 -12.10 15.42 2.53
C GLY A 124 -12.87 16.04 1.36
N LEU A 125 -13.25 15.22 0.37
CA LEU A 125 -14.09 15.64 -0.76
C LEU A 125 -15.46 16.19 -0.34
N LEU A 126 -15.99 15.75 0.81
CA LEU A 126 -17.31 16.16 1.31
C LEU A 126 -17.36 17.68 1.56
N LEU A 127 -16.22 18.33 1.76
CA LEU A 127 -16.14 19.78 1.96
C LEU A 127 -16.15 20.60 0.67
N LEU A 128 -15.91 20.00 -0.50
CA LEU A 128 -15.84 20.71 -1.78
C LEU A 128 -17.04 21.64 -2.06
N PRO A 129 -18.31 21.25 -1.80
CA PRO A 129 -19.44 22.13 -2.05
C PRO A 129 -19.66 23.18 -0.95
N PHE A 130 -19.06 23.04 0.25
CA PHE A 130 -19.29 23.97 1.35
C PHE A 130 -18.31 25.15 1.31
N ARG A 131 -18.83 26.32 0.96
CA ARG A 131 -18.08 27.59 0.96
C ARG A 131 -18.29 28.32 2.28
N GLY A 132 -17.29 28.29 3.16
CA GLY A 132 -17.35 28.94 4.46
C GLY A 132 -16.05 28.87 5.27
N PRO A 133 -15.97 29.58 6.42
CA PRO A 133 -14.74 29.70 7.21
C PRO A 133 -14.29 28.39 7.88
N GLU A 134 -15.21 27.52 8.28
CA GLU A 134 -14.89 26.22 8.88
C GLU A 134 -14.21 25.30 7.86
N ALA A 135 -14.79 25.19 6.67
CA ALA A 135 -14.23 24.41 5.57
C ALA A 135 -12.88 24.97 5.10
N ALA A 136 -12.73 26.30 5.03
CA ALA A 136 -11.46 26.96 4.69
C ALA A 136 -10.34 26.59 5.66
N THR A 137 -10.64 26.59 6.96
CA THR A 137 -9.67 26.31 8.01
C THR A 137 -9.20 24.86 7.94
N LEU A 138 -10.13 23.92 7.71
CA LEU A 138 -9.80 22.50 7.58
C LEU A 138 -9.00 22.24 6.29
N ALA A 139 -9.45 22.78 5.15
CA ALA A 139 -8.79 22.65 3.86
C ALA A 139 -7.35 23.19 3.85
N ALA A 140 -7.12 24.35 4.48
CA ALA A 140 -5.77 24.91 4.63
C ALA A 140 -4.86 24.02 5.49
N GLY A 141 -5.43 23.33 6.49
CA GLY A 141 -4.71 22.36 7.31
C GLY A 141 -4.18 21.15 6.55
N TRP A 142 -4.84 20.79 5.45
CA TRP A 142 -4.46 19.62 4.65
C TRP A 142 -3.32 19.87 3.65
N LEU A 143 -2.93 21.12 3.41
CA LEU A 143 -1.83 21.43 2.46
C LEU A 143 -0.50 20.76 2.83
N ARG A 144 -0.30 20.44 4.11
CA ARG A 144 0.88 19.74 4.64
C ARG A 144 0.73 18.24 4.74
N HIS A 145 -0.48 17.71 4.61
CA HIS A 145 -0.74 16.27 4.58
C HIS A 145 -0.16 15.66 3.30
N LEU A 146 0.06 14.35 3.26
CA LEU A 146 0.28 13.58 2.02
C LEU A 146 -1.07 12.98 1.61
N GLY A 147 -1.23 12.50 0.38
CA GLY A 147 -2.47 11.86 -0.01
C GLY A 147 -3.56 12.82 -0.48
N SER A 148 -4.77 12.28 -0.57
CA SER A 148 -5.96 12.93 -1.11
C SER A 148 -6.37 14.16 -0.29
N ALA A 149 -6.06 14.19 1.01
CA ALA A 149 -6.30 15.35 1.85
C ALA A 149 -5.66 16.63 1.26
N ARG A 150 -4.41 16.52 0.76
CA ARG A 150 -3.71 17.65 0.13
C ARG A 150 -4.41 18.10 -1.14
N LEU A 151 -4.84 17.16 -1.96
CA LEU A 151 -5.60 17.43 -3.18
C LEU A 151 -6.91 18.15 -2.86
N TRP A 152 -7.71 17.64 -1.92
CA TRP A 152 -8.97 18.26 -1.49
C TRP A 152 -8.74 19.67 -0.97
N GLY A 153 -7.69 19.88 -0.18
CA GLY A 153 -7.32 21.20 0.31
C GLY A 153 -7.02 22.17 -0.84
N ARG A 154 -6.25 21.72 -1.85
CA ARG A 154 -5.91 22.51 -3.04
C ARG A 154 -7.14 22.83 -3.90
N MET A 155 -7.98 21.84 -4.18
CA MET A 155 -9.20 21.99 -4.97
C MET A 155 -10.17 22.95 -4.28
N TRP A 156 -10.39 22.78 -2.98
CA TRP A 156 -11.27 23.65 -2.19
C TRP A 156 -10.77 25.10 -2.21
N LEU A 157 -9.48 25.32 -1.95
CA LEU A 157 -8.88 26.66 -1.94
C LEU A 157 -9.00 27.36 -3.31
N GLN A 158 -8.80 26.64 -4.41
CA GLN A 158 -8.96 27.22 -5.75
C GLN A 158 -10.42 27.52 -6.08
N ARG A 159 -11.32 26.57 -5.78
CA ARG A 159 -12.77 26.69 -6.01
C ARG A 159 -13.37 27.87 -5.24
N HIS A 160 -12.90 28.10 -4.01
CA HIS A 160 -13.44 29.10 -3.08
C HIS A 160 -12.44 30.20 -2.71
N ALA A 161 -11.56 30.58 -3.64
CA ALA A 161 -10.39 31.45 -3.37
C ALA A 161 -10.70 32.75 -2.60
N GLU A 162 -11.80 33.43 -2.91
CA GLU A 162 -12.19 34.67 -2.22
C GLU A 162 -12.65 34.42 -0.77
N SER A 163 -13.47 33.40 -0.55
CA SER A 163 -13.92 32.99 0.79
C SER A 163 -12.77 32.42 1.60
N ALA A 164 -11.88 31.66 0.96
CA ALA A 164 -10.66 31.15 1.56
C ALA A 164 -9.76 32.29 2.05
N ALA A 165 -9.52 33.31 1.21
CA ALA A 165 -8.73 34.48 1.59
C ALA A 165 -9.35 35.18 2.81
N ARG A 166 -10.65 35.50 2.77
CA ARG A 166 -11.33 36.16 3.89
C ARG A 166 -11.27 35.34 5.19
N ALA A 167 -11.49 34.04 5.11
CA ALA A 167 -11.47 33.15 6.27
C ALA A 167 -10.08 32.97 6.90
N LEU A 168 -9.01 32.92 6.10
CA LEU A 168 -7.67 32.60 6.58
C LEU A 168 -6.90 33.83 7.10
N ILE A 169 -7.21 35.03 6.63
CA ILE A 169 -6.51 36.28 7.03
C ILE A 169 -6.51 36.51 8.55
N PRO A 170 -7.64 36.35 9.29
CA PRO A 170 -7.63 36.48 10.75
C PRO A 170 -6.64 35.57 11.46
N ALA A 171 -6.53 34.31 11.01
CA ALA A 171 -5.60 33.33 11.59
C ALA A 171 -4.15 33.62 11.20
N ALA A 172 -3.90 34.03 9.95
CA ALA A 172 -2.58 34.40 9.46
C ALA A 172 -2.00 35.64 10.16
N ALA A 173 -2.84 36.64 10.45
CA ALA A 173 -2.46 37.84 11.20
C ALA A 173 -2.49 37.65 12.73
N GLY A 174 -2.89 36.46 13.20
CA GLY A 174 -3.04 36.13 14.62
C GLY A 174 -1.74 35.71 15.32
N LYS A 175 -1.90 35.09 16.49
CA LYS A 175 -0.77 34.58 17.29
C LYS A 175 -0.06 33.41 16.60
N ALA A 176 1.24 33.27 16.84
CA ALA A 176 2.04 32.16 16.33
C ALA A 176 1.49 30.80 16.79
N GLY A 177 1.40 29.84 15.87
CA GLY A 177 0.89 28.49 16.14
C GLY A 177 0.50 27.74 14.86
N LYS A 178 -0.02 26.52 15.02
CA LYS A 178 -0.41 25.63 13.89
C LYS A 178 -1.48 26.27 13.01
N ALA A 179 -2.49 26.91 13.61
CA ALA A 179 -3.57 27.57 12.86
C ALA A 179 -3.05 28.72 11.98
N ARG A 180 -2.15 29.57 12.52
CA ARG A 180 -1.49 30.62 11.74
C ARG A 180 -0.67 30.04 10.60
N GLN A 181 0.09 28.99 10.86
CA GLN A 181 0.94 28.35 9.85
C GLN A 181 0.13 27.75 8.70
N ASN A 182 -0.97 27.07 8.99
CA ASN A 182 -1.89 26.53 7.99
C ASN A 182 -2.52 27.66 7.16
N ALA A 183 -2.96 28.74 7.81
CA ALA A 183 -3.54 29.90 7.15
C ALA A 183 -2.52 30.61 6.24
N GLU A 184 -1.29 30.79 6.71
CA GLU A 184 -0.21 31.34 5.89
C GLU A 184 0.08 30.49 4.66
N ASP A 185 0.15 29.16 4.80
CA ASP A 185 0.39 28.26 3.68
C ASP A 185 -0.78 28.28 2.67
N GLY A 186 -2.02 28.40 3.14
CA GLY A 186 -3.20 28.60 2.29
C GLY A 186 -3.16 29.90 1.50
N LEU A 187 -2.83 31.03 2.16
CA LEU A 187 -2.73 32.33 1.50
C LEU A 187 -1.56 32.40 0.49
N ARG A 188 -0.42 31.78 0.82
CA ARG A 188 0.71 31.64 -0.11
C ARG A 188 0.33 30.79 -1.32
N TYR A 189 -0.41 29.69 -1.11
CA TYR A 189 -0.91 28.86 -2.20
C TYR A 189 -1.86 29.62 -3.13
N LEU A 190 -2.79 30.42 -2.58
CA LEU A 190 -3.66 31.28 -3.36
C LEU A 190 -2.88 32.34 -4.15
N SER A 191 -1.90 33.00 -3.50
CA SER A 191 -1.04 33.97 -4.18
C SER A 191 -0.27 33.34 -5.33
N ALA A 192 0.34 32.18 -5.08
CA ALA A 192 1.06 31.41 -6.07
C ALA A 192 0.16 31.04 -7.26
N THR A 193 -1.06 30.56 -7.03
CA THR A 193 -1.99 30.15 -8.10
C THR A 193 -2.68 31.33 -8.81
N GLY A 194 -2.06 32.52 -8.79
CA GLY A 194 -2.54 33.71 -9.49
C GLY A 194 -3.69 34.44 -8.80
N LYS A 195 -4.06 34.06 -7.57
CA LYS A 195 -5.12 34.70 -6.78
C LYS A 195 -4.59 35.75 -5.81
N GLY A 196 -3.33 36.17 -5.93
CA GLY A 196 -2.71 37.24 -5.13
C GLY A 196 -3.56 38.52 -5.02
N PRO A 197 -4.10 39.07 -6.13
CA PRO A 197 -4.98 40.24 -6.06
C PRO A 197 -6.25 40.03 -5.22
N VAL A 198 -6.80 38.81 -5.21
CA VAL A 198 -7.96 38.44 -4.39
C VAL A 198 -7.59 38.45 -2.90
N VAL A 199 -6.40 37.93 -2.56
CA VAL A 199 -5.88 37.93 -1.19
C VAL A 199 -5.64 39.36 -0.68
N VAL A 200 -5.02 40.22 -1.51
CA VAL A 200 -4.79 41.64 -1.18
C VAL A 200 -6.12 42.36 -0.95
N LYS A 201 -7.08 42.19 -1.85
CA LYS A 201 -8.41 42.80 -1.74
C LYS A 201 -9.15 42.34 -0.48
N ALA A 202 -9.06 41.05 -0.15
CA ALA A 202 -9.66 40.51 1.08
C ALA A 202 -8.99 41.09 2.34
N ALA A 203 -7.67 41.28 2.32
CA ALA A 203 -6.92 41.85 3.44
C ALA A 203 -7.21 43.33 3.67
N ASP A 204 -7.45 44.10 2.60
CA ASP A 204 -7.89 45.49 2.68
C ASP A 204 -9.23 45.62 3.42
N GLY A 205 -10.15 44.67 3.22
CA GLY A 205 -11.43 44.60 3.93
C GLY A 205 -11.31 44.42 5.45
N TYR A 206 -10.17 43.91 5.94
CA TYR A 206 -9.86 43.80 7.38
C TYR A 206 -9.09 45.01 7.94
N GLY A 207 -8.77 45.99 7.09
CA GLY A 207 -8.12 47.24 7.45
C GLY A 207 -6.60 47.24 7.24
N PRO A 208 -5.97 48.43 7.39
CA PRO A 208 -4.59 48.67 6.95
C PRO A 208 -3.54 47.82 7.68
N ALA A 209 -3.80 47.45 8.94
CA ALA A 209 -2.91 46.59 9.71
C ALA A 209 -2.87 45.15 9.18
N ALA A 210 -4.03 44.59 8.80
CA ALA A 210 -4.12 43.26 8.20
C ALA A 210 -3.52 43.27 6.79
N LEU A 211 -3.84 44.29 5.99
CA LEU A 211 -3.28 44.47 4.66
C LEU A 211 -1.75 44.50 4.67
N ALA A 212 -1.12 45.22 5.60
CA ALA A 212 0.34 45.27 5.71
C ALA A 212 0.96 43.90 6.03
N VAL A 213 0.37 43.16 6.98
CA VAL A 213 0.86 41.82 7.35
C VAL A 213 0.71 40.83 6.19
N ILE A 214 -0.43 40.83 5.51
CA ILE A 214 -0.72 39.89 4.43
C ILE A 214 0.06 40.23 3.16
N THR A 215 0.25 41.51 2.84
CA THR A 215 1.08 41.93 1.70
C THR A 215 2.53 41.47 1.89
N ALA A 216 3.09 41.66 3.10
CA ALA A 216 4.42 41.15 3.44
C ALA A 216 4.51 39.61 3.43
N LEU A 217 3.41 38.92 3.71
CA LEU A 217 3.33 37.45 3.72
C LEU A 217 3.34 36.86 2.30
N ILE A 218 2.66 37.51 1.35
CA ILE A 218 2.49 37.03 -0.02
C ILE A 218 3.48 37.64 -1.02
N GLU A 219 4.24 38.67 -0.61
CA GLU A 219 5.41 39.13 -1.35
C GLU A 219 6.35 37.95 -1.60
N PRO A 220 6.87 37.79 -2.84
CA PRO A 220 7.76 36.68 -3.16
C PRO A 220 9.05 36.83 -2.36
N ALA A 221 9.15 36.10 -1.25
CA ALA A 221 10.41 35.94 -0.56
C ALA A 221 11.40 35.23 -1.52
N PRO A 222 12.67 35.67 -1.61
CA PRO A 222 13.65 35.03 -2.49
C PRO A 222 13.81 33.56 -2.09
N GLY A 223 13.26 32.65 -2.91
CA GLY A 223 13.15 31.21 -2.63
C GLY A 223 11.74 30.61 -2.68
N TRP A 224 10.71 31.34 -3.12
CA TRP A 224 9.39 30.80 -3.48
C TRP A 224 9.08 31.08 -4.96
N GLU A 225 9.06 30.04 -5.79
CA GLU A 225 8.60 30.08 -7.18
C GLU A 225 7.55 28.97 -7.34
N LEU A 226 6.53 29.29 -8.12
CA LEU A 226 5.55 28.33 -8.63
C LEU A 226 6.26 27.22 -9.41
N PRO A 227 5.75 25.98 -9.38
CA PRO A 227 5.98 25.09 -10.51
C PRO A 227 5.39 25.77 -11.75
N ASP A 228 6.19 25.93 -12.80
CA ASP A 228 5.81 26.68 -13.99
C ASP A 228 4.45 26.21 -14.55
N GLY A 229 3.53 27.18 -14.63
CA GLY A 229 2.42 27.26 -15.59
C GLY A 229 1.56 26.03 -15.87
N GLU A 230 0.59 25.73 -15.01
CA GLU A 230 -0.65 25.06 -15.42
C GLU A 230 -1.86 25.79 -14.84
N LEU A 231 -2.50 26.62 -15.67
CA LEU A 231 -3.93 26.86 -15.52
C LEU A 231 -4.63 25.53 -15.76
N LEU A 232 -5.36 25.01 -14.76
CA LEU A 232 -6.18 23.82 -14.88
C LEU A 232 -7.13 23.94 -16.08
N THR A 233 -6.74 23.33 -17.19
CA THR A 233 -7.60 22.93 -18.30
C THR A 233 -7.25 21.48 -18.65
N PRO A 234 -8.22 20.68 -19.16
CA PRO A 234 -8.04 19.24 -19.29
C PRO A 234 -6.94 18.92 -20.31
N VAL A 235 -6.10 17.94 -19.93
CA VAL A 235 -4.89 17.43 -20.59
C VAL A 235 -5.08 17.25 -22.11
N PRO A 236 -4.11 17.67 -22.95
CA PRO A 236 -3.19 16.68 -23.52
C PRO A 236 -1.71 17.09 -23.62
N VAL A 237 -0.89 16.16 -23.12
CA VAL A 237 0.42 15.64 -23.60
C VAL A 237 1.58 16.63 -23.79
N ALA A 238 2.62 16.34 -22.99
CA ALA A 238 4.01 16.79 -23.04
C ALA A 238 4.31 18.13 -22.35
N PHE A 239 5.60 18.31 -22.05
CA PHE A 239 6.29 19.44 -21.43
C PHE A 239 6.60 19.25 -19.94
N ALA A 240 7.85 19.07 -19.52
CA ALA A 240 9.11 19.80 -19.73
C ALA A 240 9.50 20.53 -18.44
N GLN A 241 10.75 20.27 -18.08
CA GLN A 241 11.45 20.61 -16.85
C GLN A 241 11.44 22.12 -16.54
N GLY A 242 11.03 22.49 -15.32
CA GLY A 242 11.27 23.80 -14.71
C GLY A 242 11.68 23.63 -13.23
N PRO A 243 12.73 24.31 -12.75
CA PRO A 243 13.26 24.13 -11.40
C PRO A 243 12.42 24.89 -10.36
N GLN A 244 12.06 24.22 -9.26
CA GLN A 244 11.38 24.82 -8.11
C GLN A 244 12.39 25.18 -7.01
N PRO A 245 12.24 26.27 -6.24
CA PRO A 245 13.34 26.82 -5.48
C PRO A 245 13.51 26.16 -4.11
N ALA A 246 14.77 26.12 -3.72
CA ALA A 246 15.25 25.56 -2.47
C ALA A 246 14.61 26.24 -1.25
N ARG A 247 14.02 25.44 -0.34
CA ARG A 247 13.78 25.88 1.03
C ARG A 247 15.11 26.41 1.59
N LYS A 248 15.17 27.69 1.98
CA LYS A 248 16.29 28.25 2.74
C LYS A 248 16.31 27.64 4.14
N GLN A 249 16.80 26.42 4.22
CA GLN A 249 17.20 25.81 5.47
C GLN A 249 18.57 26.41 5.81
N LYS A 250 18.65 27.17 6.91
CA LYS A 250 19.95 27.48 7.49
C LYS A 250 20.51 26.18 8.03
N LEU A 251 21.28 25.47 7.19
CA LEU A 251 22.27 24.50 7.66
C LEU A 251 23.05 25.18 8.78
N GLN A 252 23.10 24.57 9.97
CA GLN A 252 23.93 25.05 11.06
C GLN A 252 25.31 24.40 10.89
N PRO A 253 26.29 25.08 10.25
CA PRO A 253 27.58 24.46 9.93
C PRO A 253 28.35 24.08 11.20
N GLU A 254 28.05 24.78 12.29
CA GLU A 254 28.64 24.65 13.63
C GLU A 254 28.29 23.32 14.33
N ARG A 255 27.25 22.62 13.86
CA ARG A 255 26.86 21.30 14.34
C ARG A 255 27.56 20.14 13.62
N TRP A 256 28.28 20.41 12.54
CA TRP A 256 28.78 19.37 11.64
C TRP A 256 30.30 19.20 11.72
N PRO A 257 30.83 18.31 12.60
CA PRO A 257 32.22 18.31 12.99
C PRO A 257 33.10 17.46 12.06
N GLU A 258 34.42 17.54 12.31
CA GLU A 258 35.61 16.88 11.76
C GLU A 258 35.57 15.34 11.54
N ARG A 259 34.40 14.70 11.46
CA ARG A 259 34.20 13.23 11.51
C ARG A 259 33.70 12.59 10.21
N TRP A 260 33.41 13.38 9.18
CA TRP A 260 32.91 12.82 7.93
C TRP A 260 34.01 12.17 7.08
N PRO A 261 33.71 11.05 6.40
CA PRO A 261 34.63 10.46 5.44
C PRO A 261 35.03 11.49 4.38
N GLU A 262 36.29 11.43 3.96
CA GLU A 262 36.78 12.26 2.84
C GLU A 262 35.99 11.94 1.56
N VAL A 263 35.32 12.94 1.00
CA VAL A 263 34.72 12.82 -0.33
C VAL A 263 35.83 13.00 -1.37
N ARG A 264 35.95 12.07 -2.30
CA ARG A 264 36.90 12.14 -3.41
C ARG A 264 36.19 12.56 -4.68
N THR A 265 36.89 13.28 -5.52
CA THR A 265 36.49 13.56 -6.90
C THR A 265 36.63 12.29 -7.76
N ALA A 266 36.00 12.25 -8.92
CA ALA A 266 36.08 11.14 -9.86
C ALA A 266 37.53 10.85 -10.35
N THR A 267 38.44 11.81 -10.21
CA THR A 267 39.88 11.66 -10.51
C THR A 267 40.70 11.14 -9.32
N GLY A 268 40.06 10.90 -8.17
CA GLY A 268 40.67 10.38 -6.95
C GLY A 268 41.26 11.43 -5.99
N ALA A 269 41.25 12.72 -6.39
CA ALA A 269 41.67 13.83 -5.52
C ALA A 269 40.61 14.14 -4.45
N VAL A 270 41.03 14.61 -3.28
CA VAL A 270 40.09 15.03 -2.20
C VAL A 270 39.26 16.21 -2.68
N MET A 271 37.94 16.13 -2.50
CA MET A 271 37.00 17.18 -2.87
C MET A 271 37.20 18.38 -1.92
N PRO A 272 37.34 19.61 -2.45
CA PRO A 272 37.46 20.82 -1.63
C PRO A 272 36.27 20.99 -0.67
N GLU A 273 36.52 21.54 0.53
CA GLU A 273 35.50 21.71 1.58
C GLU A 273 34.30 22.55 1.11
N ASP A 274 34.54 23.59 0.30
CA ASP A 274 33.48 24.41 -0.28
C ASP A 274 32.57 23.60 -1.23
N GLN A 275 33.15 22.63 -1.96
CA GLN A 275 32.38 21.73 -2.80
C GLN A 275 31.59 20.70 -1.98
N VAL A 276 32.16 20.19 -0.88
CA VAL A 276 31.44 19.29 0.04
C VAL A 276 30.26 20.03 0.69
N LEU A 277 30.44 21.27 1.12
CA LEU A 277 29.33 22.09 1.65
C LEU A 277 28.25 22.37 0.60
N ARG A 278 28.65 22.61 -0.66
CA ARG A 278 27.70 22.73 -1.78
C ARG A 278 26.96 21.42 -2.04
N LEU A 279 27.65 20.27 -1.95
CA LEU A 279 27.03 18.95 -2.06
C LEU A 279 26.01 18.72 -0.94
N VAL A 280 26.34 19.02 0.31
CA VAL A 280 25.37 18.92 1.43
C VAL A 280 24.17 19.83 1.21
N GLY A 281 24.41 21.09 0.86
CA GLY A 281 23.32 22.02 0.54
C GLY A 281 22.47 21.58 -0.65
N ALA A 282 23.05 20.81 -1.56
CA ALA A 282 22.37 20.17 -2.68
C ALA A 282 21.52 18.97 -2.24
N LEU A 283 22.09 18.04 -1.48
CA LEU A 283 21.39 16.88 -0.92
C LEU A 283 20.26 17.28 0.04
N ALA A 284 20.39 18.41 0.74
CA ALA A 284 19.31 18.94 1.58
C ALA A 284 18.04 19.33 0.80
N ARG A 285 18.11 19.40 -0.53
CA ARG A 285 16.96 19.63 -1.41
C ARG A 285 16.31 18.35 -1.94
N SER A 286 16.83 17.18 -1.55
CA SER A 286 16.25 15.88 -1.92
C SER A 286 14.80 15.82 -1.49
N ARG A 287 13.94 15.38 -2.40
CA ARG A 287 12.48 15.39 -2.23
C ARG A 287 11.84 14.25 -3.02
N LEU A 288 10.63 13.88 -2.64
CA LEU A 288 9.79 13.06 -3.49
C LEU A 288 9.40 13.84 -4.75
N ALA A 289 9.28 13.12 -5.86
CA ALA A 289 8.70 13.61 -7.10
C ALA A 289 7.22 13.97 -6.88
N ALA A 290 6.61 14.62 -7.89
CA ALA A 290 5.17 14.74 -7.91
C ALA A 290 4.52 13.35 -7.87
N ALA A 291 3.36 13.23 -7.22
CA ALA A 291 2.59 12.01 -7.27
C ALA A 291 2.24 11.69 -8.74
N PRO A 292 2.30 10.41 -9.15
CA PRO A 292 1.87 10.03 -10.50
C PRO A 292 0.39 10.37 -10.70
N GLU A 293 0.07 11.08 -11.77
CA GLU A 293 -1.31 11.29 -12.21
C GLU A 293 -1.66 10.33 -13.37
N PRO A 294 -2.91 9.82 -13.44
CA PRO A 294 -4.01 10.00 -12.48
C PRO A 294 -3.97 8.97 -11.34
N ALA A 295 -4.47 9.35 -10.17
CA ALA A 295 -4.69 8.40 -9.09
C ALA A 295 -5.94 7.53 -9.38
N PRO A 296 -5.94 6.21 -9.09
CA PRO A 296 -7.07 5.33 -9.35
C PRO A 296 -8.22 5.57 -8.36
N GLY A 297 -9.47 5.57 -8.86
CA GLY A 297 -10.65 5.70 -7.99
C GLY A 297 -12.05 5.74 -8.64
N ASP A 298 -12.18 6.03 -9.93
CA ASP A 298 -13.47 5.92 -10.65
C ASP A 298 -13.23 5.44 -12.09
N PRO A 299 -14.01 4.48 -12.64
CA PRO A 299 -14.06 4.30 -14.08
C PRO A 299 -14.59 5.59 -14.70
N ALA A 300 -13.93 6.10 -15.74
CA ALA A 300 -14.47 7.20 -16.52
C ALA A 300 -15.87 6.78 -17.03
N PRO A 301 -16.94 7.58 -16.82
CA PRO A 301 -18.22 7.25 -17.41
C PRO A 301 -18.09 7.29 -18.93
N ASP A 302 -18.75 6.35 -19.61
CA ASP A 302 -18.98 6.42 -21.05
C ASP A 302 -19.71 7.73 -21.35
N GLY A 303 -18.96 8.76 -21.77
CA GLY A 303 -19.50 10.12 -21.92
C GLY A 303 -18.56 11.27 -21.52
N GLY A 304 -17.37 11.00 -20.97
CA GLY A 304 -16.31 12.02 -20.85
C GLY A 304 -16.38 12.93 -19.62
N GLY A 305 -16.79 12.40 -18.46
CA GLY A 305 -16.62 13.09 -17.17
C GLY A 305 -15.18 13.06 -16.66
N VAL A 306 -14.77 14.09 -15.90
CA VAL A 306 -13.45 14.15 -15.24
C VAL A 306 -13.45 13.21 -14.03
N PRO A 307 -12.59 12.18 -13.96
CA PRO A 307 -12.53 11.29 -12.81
C PRO A 307 -12.09 12.05 -11.56
N MET A 308 -12.74 11.76 -10.42
CA MET A 308 -12.36 12.29 -9.11
C MET A 308 -11.04 11.63 -8.68
N ILE A 309 -9.98 12.41 -8.65
CA ILE A 309 -8.62 11.95 -8.30
C ILE A 309 -8.57 11.66 -6.79
N VAL A 310 -8.17 10.45 -6.40
CA VAL A 310 -7.95 10.08 -4.98
C VAL A 310 -6.53 9.50 -4.86
N GLU A 311 -5.57 10.25 -4.31
CA GLU A 311 -4.30 9.67 -3.85
C GLU A 311 -4.58 8.62 -2.74
N SER A 312 -4.64 7.36 -3.14
CA SER A 312 -4.80 6.17 -2.30
C SER A 312 -3.44 5.55 -1.96
N ALA A 313 -3.33 4.82 -0.84
CA ALA A 313 -2.15 4.00 -0.56
C ALA A 313 -1.97 2.85 -1.56
N ALA A 314 -3.05 2.47 -2.27
CA ALA A 314 -3.05 1.57 -3.41
C ALA A 314 -2.78 2.28 -4.76
N ALA A 315 -2.72 3.61 -4.79
CA ALA A 315 -2.36 4.39 -5.98
C ALA A 315 -0.85 4.38 -6.20
N ALA A 316 -0.41 4.64 -7.45
CA ALA A 316 1.00 4.82 -7.78
C ALA A 316 1.66 5.85 -6.83
N GLN A 317 2.79 5.49 -6.23
CA GLN A 317 3.46 6.30 -5.21
C GLN A 317 4.58 7.16 -5.82
N PRO A 318 4.84 8.37 -5.31
CA PRO A 318 5.94 9.20 -5.79
C PRO A 318 7.28 8.56 -5.42
N LEU A 319 8.19 8.50 -6.40
CA LEU A 319 9.59 8.11 -6.19
C LEU A 319 10.42 9.32 -5.77
N VAL A 320 11.69 9.15 -5.41
CA VAL A 320 12.59 10.28 -5.15
C VAL A 320 12.83 11.02 -6.45
N ALA A 321 12.65 12.35 -6.44
CA ALA A 321 12.86 13.20 -7.59
C ALA A 321 14.32 13.12 -8.05
N ALA A 322 14.57 13.16 -9.35
CA ALA A 322 15.95 13.24 -9.85
C ALA A 322 16.65 14.49 -9.31
N ALA A 323 17.96 14.37 -9.07
CA ALA A 323 18.79 15.50 -8.71
C ALA A 323 18.71 16.60 -9.79
N ASP A 324 18.62 17.86 -9.37
CA ASP A 324 18.74 18.99 -10.32
C ASP A 324 20.09 18.96 -11.04
N ALA A 325 20.19 19.58 -12.22
CA ALA A 325 21.38 19.49 -13.06
C ALA A 325 22.68 19.84 -12.32
N GLY A 326 22.67 20.88 -11.48
CA GLY A 326 23.85 21.27 -10.72
C GLY A 326 24.21 20.26 -9.62
N THR A 327 23.21 19.67 -8.96
CA THR A 327 23.42 18.57 -8.01
C THR A 327 23.93 17.31 -8.70
N ALA A 328 23.37 16.97 -9.86
CA ALA A 328 23.79 15.82 -10.66
C ALA A 328 25.24 15.96 -11.14
N GLU A 329 25.66 17.17 -11.56
CA GLU A 329 27.06 17.46 -11.91
C GLU A 329 28.00 17.30 -10.71
N LEU A 330 27.62 17.79 -9.53
CA LEU A 330 28.43 17.62 -8.30
C LEU A 330 28.58 16.14 -7.91
N ILE A 331 27.50 15.36 -8.01
CA ILE A 331 27.52 13.92 -7.74
C ILE A 331 28.37 13.20 -8.79
N ALA A 332 28.20 13.51 -10.07
CA ALA A 332 28.97 12.90 -11.15
C ALA A 332 30.47 13.24 -11.08
N GLY A 333 30.81 14.41 -10.54
CA GLY A 333 32.18 14.84 -10.27
C GLY A 333 32.84 14.14 -9.07
N GLY A 334 32.09 13.42 -8.25
CA GLY A 334 32.58 12.65 -7.11
C GLY A 334 32.86 11.17 -7.44
N ASP A 335 33.79 10.56 -6.71
CA ASP A 335 33.96 9.11 -6.70
C ASP A 335 32.78 8.46 -5.99
N ARG A 336 32.10 7.52 -6.68
CA ARG A 336 30.84 6.92 -6.19
C ARG A 336 30.99 6.23 -4.84
N ARG A 337 32.13 5.56 -4.59
CA ARG A 337 32.34 4.85 -3.33
C ARG A 337 32.51 5.85 -2.19
N SER A 338 33.33 6.88 -2.37
CA SER A 338 33.51 7.93 -1.36
C SER A 338 32.21 8.69 -1.07
N LEU A 339 31.38 8.95 -2.10
CA LEU A 339 30.06 9.56 -1.95
C LEU A 339 29.09 8.67 -1.16
N ALA A 340 29.13 7.35 -1.37
CA ALA A 340 28.29 6.42 -0.60
C ALA A 340 28.76 6.25 0.84
N GLU A 341 30.07 6.19 1.08
CA GLU A 341 30.65 6.23 2.43
C GLU A 341 30.25 7.50 3.17
N PHE A 342 30.30 8.65 2.48
CA PHE A 342 29.83 9.93 2.99
C PHE A 342 28.32 9.93 3.28
N GLY A 343 27.47 9.53 2.31
CA GLY A 343 26.02 9.47 2.47
C GLY A 343 25.59 8.55 3.61
N ARG A 344 26.28 7.43 3.78
CA ARG A 344 26.08 6.51 4.90
C ARG A 344 26.47 7.11 6.25
N ALA A 345 27.56 7.87 6.31
CA ALA A 345 27.93 8.61 7.52
C ALA A 345 26.86 9.66 7.87
N LEU A 346 26.29 10.37 6.88
CA LEU A 346 25.15 11.27 7.10
C LEU A 346 23.97 10.55 7.75
N LEU A 347 23.62 9.37 7.22
CA LEU A 347 22.50 8.57 7.71
C LEU A 347 22.76 8.09 9.15
N ASP A 348 23.96 7.55 9.43
CA ASP A 348 24.35 7.05 10.74
C ASP A 348 24.37 8.17 11.79
N ASP A 349 24.89 9.35 11.45
CA ASP A 349 24.88 10.54 12.33
C ASP A 349 23.45 10.99 12.61
N TRP A 350 22.60 11.11 11.59
CA TRP A 350 21.20 11.50 11.74
C TRP A 350 20.42 10.51 12.61
N VAL A 351 20.67 9.21 12.46
CA VAL A 351 20.08 8.17 13.32
C VAL A 351 20.58 8.29 14.76
N THR A 352 21.87 8.60 14.95
CA THR A 352 22.49 8.77 16.27
C THR A 352 21.93 9.99 17.02
N ASP A 353 21.61 11.08 16.32
CA ASP A 353 21.00 12.30 16.88
C ASP A 353 19.47 12.18 17.12
N ASP A 354 18.95 10.94 17.23
CA ASP A 354 17.52 10.62 17.34
C ASP A 354 16.65 11.21 16.21
N MET A 355 17.24 11.33 15.01
CA MET A 355 16.54 11.63 13.76
C MET A 355 15.74 12.94 13.81
N PRO A 356 16.39 14.11 13.94
CA PRO A 356 15.71 15.39 13.99
C PRO A 356 14.83 15.59 12.73
N PRO A 357 13.54 15.99 12.86
CA PRO A 357 12.62 16.13 11.72
C PRO A 357 13.07 17.13 10.66
N ALA A 358 13.84 18.16 11.04
CA ALA A 358 14.38 19.15 10.12
C ALA A 358 15.36 18.54 9.11
N GLU A 359 16.01 17.42 9.45
CA GLU A 359 17.05 16.78 8.65
C GLU A 359 16.57 15.47 8.01
N ALA A 360 15.26 15.22 8.00
CA ALA A 360 14.69 14.01 7.40
C ALA A 360 15.04 13.82 5.91
N TRP A 361 15.47 14.90 5.22
CA TRP A 361 15.99 14.86 3.85
C TRP A 361 17.18 13.89 3.69
N VAL A 362 17.92 13.59 4.77
CA VAL A 362 19.05 12.64 4.77
C VAL A 362 18.62 11.26 4.28
N VAL A 363 17.38 10.85 4.54
CA VAL A 363 16.82 9.59 4.02
C VAL A 363 16.70 9.67 2.49
N LEU A 364 16.03 10.69 1.96
CA LEU A 364 15.81 10.87 0.52
C LEU A 364 17.13 11.07 -0.25
N ALA A 365 18.11 11.73 0.36
CA ALA A 365 19.44 11.93 -0.22
C ALA A 365 20.15 10.62 -0.54
N GLN A 366 19.85 9.51 0.17
CA GLN A 366 20.45 8.22 -0.12
C GLN A 366 20.09 7.68 -1.50
N ALA A 367 18.99 8.13 -2.12
CA ALA A 367 18.67 7.77 -3.50
C ALA A 367 19.66 8.36 -4.54
N HIS A 368 20.47 9.34 -4.13
CA HIS A 368 21.44 10.02 -4.99
C HIS A 368 22.88 9.58 -4.74
N VAL A 369 23.23 9.33 -3.48
CA VAL A 369 24.61 9.05 -3.08
C VAL A 369 24.81 7.67 -2.46
N GLY A 370 23.75 7.00 -2.01
CA GLY A 370 23.84 5.70 -1.36
C GLY A 370 24.18 4.57 -2.32
N ASP A 371 24.85 3.54 -1.79
CA ASP A 371 25.11 2.26 -2.46
C ASP A 371 24.32 1.12 -1.79
N ASP A 372 24.62 -0.11 -2.21
CA ASP A 372 24.00 -1.31 -1.67
C ASP A 372 24.26 -1.49 -0.16
N ASP A 373 25.46 -1.13 0.33
CA ASP A 373 25.79 -1.15 1.77
C ASP A 373 24.93 -0.15 2.56
N THR A 374 24.61 1.00 1.97
CA THR A 374 23.66 1.95 2.54
C THR A 374 22.24 1.38 2.57
N MET A 375 21.80 0.66 1.52
CA MET A 375 20.48 0.03 1.50
C MET A 375 20.35 -1.08 2.54
N ASP A 376 21.40 -1.87 2.76
CA ASP A 376 21.48 -2.88 3.83
C ASP A 376 21.31 -2.27 5.23
N ARG A 377 21.75 -1.02 5.43
CA ARG A 377 21.55 -0.27 6.68
C ARG A 377 20.18 0.39 6.78
N LEU A 378 19.68 0.94 5.68
CA LEU A 378 18.41 1.68 5.66
C LEU A 378 17.21 0.75 5.81
N ALA A 379 17.19 -0.41 5.16
CA ALA A 379 16.02 -1.29 5.13
C ALA A 379 15.55 -1.78 6.52
N PRO A 380 16.41 -2.19 7.47
CA PRO A 380 16.00 -2.51 8.84
C PRO A 380 15.36 -1.33 9.57
N LEU A 381 15.82 -0.10 9.31
CA LEU A 381 15.22 1.11 9.89
C LEU A 381 13.82 1.32 9.35
N VAL A 382 13.64 1.25 8.02
CA VAL A 382 12.35 1.36 7.32
C VAL A 382 11.33 0.38 7.89
N LYS A 383 11.72 -0.88 8.06
CA LYS A 383 10.87 -1.93 8.64
C LYS A 383 10.44 -1.63 10.09
N SER A 384 11.29 -0.95 10.87
CA SER A 384 11.06 -0.72 12.30
C SER A 384 10.28 0.55 12.64
N TRP A 385 10.23 1.54 11.73
CA TRP A 385 9.60 2.84 11.98
C TRP A 385 8.07 2.81 12.15
N PRO A 386 7.30 2.00 11.39
CA PRO A 386 5.86 1.80 11.59
C PRO A 386 5.46 1.57 13.06
N ALA A 387 6.07 0.58 13.70
CA ALA A 387 5.79 0.20 15.09
C ALA A 387 6.14 1.30 16.12
N ARG A 388 6.88 2.33 15.71
CA ARG A 388 7.26 3.48 16.54
C ARG A 388 6.52 4.76 16.14
N SER A 389 5.42 4.64 15.41
CA SER A 389 4.62 5.77 14.90
C SER A 389 5.40 6.73 13.99
N ARG A 390 6.45 6.25 13.30
CA ARG A 390 7.33 7.04 12.42
C ARG A 390 6.99 6.80 10.93
N TRP A 391 5.71 6.81 10.60
CA TRP A 391 5.15 6.40 9.30
C TRP A 391 5.70 7.17 8.09
N ALA A 392 5.81 8.50 8.18
CA ALA A 392 6.32 9.31 7.07
C ALA A 392 7.76 8.92 6.66
N ARG A 393 8.60 8.56 7.63
CA ARG A 393 9.98 8.12 7.37
C ARG A 393 10.03 6.76 6.69
N ALA A 394 9.13 5.86 7.08
CA ALA A 394 8.98 4.56 6.42
C ALA A 394 8.61 4.75 4.95
N ILE A 395 7.67 5.64 4.64
CA ILE A 395 7.29 5.98 3.27
C ILE A 395 8.49 6.56 2.49
N ASP A 396 9.22 7.52 3.06
CA ASP A 396 10.42 8.08 2.41
C ASP A 396 11.47 7.00 2.13
N GLY A 397 11.68 6.07 3.07
CA GLY A 397 12.61 4.96 2.89
C GLY A 397 12.16 3.94 1.85
N LEU A 398 10.86 3.62 1.76
CA LEU A 398 10.31 2.80 0.68
C LEU A 398 10.53 3.45 -0.68
N ALA A 399 10.30 4.76 -0.78
CA ALA A 399 10.57 5.53 -1.99
C ALA A 399 12.05 5.50 -2.37
N VAL A 400 12.98 5.60 -1.41
CA VAL A 400 14.43 5.47 -1.65
C VAL A 400 14.77 4.08 -2.21
N LEU A 401 14.33 3.00 -1.55
CA LEU A 401 14.59 1.63 -2.01
C LEU A 401 14.06 1.41 -3.44
N ALA A 402 12.84 1.87 -3.72
CA ALA A 402 12.24 1.77 -5.05
C ALA A 402 12.92 2.64 -6.10
N THR A 403 13.46 3.81 -5.70
CA THR A 403 14.15 4.73 -6.63
C THR A 403 15.56 4.24 -6.97
N VAL A 404 16.32 3.81 -5.98
CA VAL A 404 17.64 3.20 -6.18
C VAL A 404 17.49 1.97 -7.06
N GLY A 405 16.51 1.12 -6.75
CA GLY A 405 16.09 0.03 -7.62
C GLY A 405 17.21 -0.96 -7.95
N SER A 406 18.25 -1.07 -7.12
CA SER A 406 19.31 -2.08 -7.22
C SER A 406 18.81 -3.45 -6.73
N ASP A 407 19.53 -4.51 -7.04
CA ASP A 407 19.14 -5.86 -6.62
C ASP A 407 19.11 -6.02 -5.09
N VAL A 408 19.98 -5.29 -4.37
CA VAL A 408 19.94 -5.24 -2.90
C VAL A 408 18.72 -4.46 -2.42
N ALA A 409 18.48 -3.25 -2.96
CA ALA A 409 17.35 -2.42 -2.58
C ALA A 409 15.99 -3.14 -2.79
N LEU A 410 15.84 -3.80 -3.94
CA LEU A 410 14.60 -4.50 -4.29
C LEU A 410 14.43 -5.81 -3.51
N ARG A 411 15.51 -6.52 -3.15
CA ARG A 411 15.42 -7.65 -2.20
C ARG A 411 14.93 -7.22 -0.83
N HIS A 412 15.39 -6.08 -0.34
CA HIS A 412 14.87 -5.51 0.92
C HIS A 412 13.41 -5.13 0.81
N LEU A 413 13.02 -4.49 -0.29
CA LEU A 413 11.64 -4.10 -0.53
C LEU A 413 10.70 -5.32 -0.60
N LEU A 414 11.13 -6.40 -1.27
CA LEU A 414 10.46 -7.72 -1.25
C LEU A 414 10.34 -8.27 0.18
N ALA A 415 11.44 -8.31 0.94
CA ALA A 415 11.44 -8.85 2.29
C ALA A 415 10.61 -8.01 3.30
N ILE A 416 10.46 -6.71 3.03
CA ILE A 416 9.55 -5.83 3.78
C ILE A 416 8.11 -6.22 3.45
N GLU A 417 7.74 -6.30 2.16
CA GLU A 417 6.43 -6.73 1.68
C GLU A 417 5.97 -8.07 2.29
N GLU A 418 6.84 -9.09 2.24
CA GLU A 418 6.51 -10.43 2.72
C GLU A 418 6.29 -10.53 4.24
N GLY A 419 6.84 -9.58 5.02
CA GLY A 419 6.84 -9.63 6.48
C GLY A 419 5.81 -8.74 7.16
N MET A 420 4.89 -8.15 6.39
CA MET A 420 3.99 -7.09 6.84
C MET A 420 2.55 -7.56 7.06
N SER A 421 1.90 -7.08 8.13
CA SER A 421 0.51 -7.42 8.51
C SER A 421 -0.42 -6.22 8.27
N GLY A 422 -0.95 -6.09 7.04
CA GLY A 422 -2.03 -5.15 6.67
C GLY A 422 -1.85 -3.62 6.90
N GLY A 423 -2.64 -2.82 6.20
CA GLY A 423 -2.75 -1.37 6.42
C GLY A 423 -1.96 -0.47 5.46
N PRO A 424 -2.13 0.87 5.56
CA PRO A 424 -1.77 1.80 4.47
C PRO A 424 -0.28 1.88 4.13
N THR A 425 0.62 1.61 5.08
CA THR A 425 2.07 1.60 4.80
C THR A 425 2.46 0.37 3.99
N ASN A 426 1.76 -0.75 4.19
CA ASN A 426 2.05 -2.00 3.51
C ASN A 426 1.53 -1.95 2.08
N GLU A 427 0.34 -1.38 1.88
CA GLU A 427 -0.19 -1.05 0.54
C GLU A 427 0.81 -0.21 -0.26
N ARG A 428 1.39 0.83 0.35
CA ARG A 428 2.41 1.65 -0.31
C ARG A 428 3.68 0.88 -0.65
N ALA A 429 4.13 -0.04 0.21
CA ALA A 429 5.29 -0.88 -0.08
C ALA A 429 5.03 -1.81 -1.27
N VAL A 430 3.84 -2.42 -1.34
CA VAL A 430 3.40 -3.23 -2.49
C VAL A 430 3.41 -2.39 -3.76
N VAL A 431 2.89 -1.16 -3.71
CA VAL A 431 2.89 -0.26 -4.87
C VAL A 431 4.32 0.11 -5.28
N HIS A 432 5.17 0.53 -4.34
CA HIS A 432 6.56 0.88 -4.63
C HIS A 432 7.31 -0.28 -5.28
N LEU A 433 7.11 -1.50 -4.79
CA LEU A 433 7.70 -2.70 -5.36
C LEU A 433 7.19 -2.96 -6.78
N THR A 434 5.89 -2.80 -7.00
CA THR A 434 5.25 -2.93 -8.32
C THR A 434 5.79 -1.91 -9.31
N GLN A 435 5.92 -0.64 -8.91
CA GLN A 435 6.49 0.42 -9.74
C GLN A 435 7.97 0.15 -10.06
N ALA A 436 8.74 -0.33 -9.08
CA ALA A 436 10.14 -0.65 -9.29
C ALA A 436 10.35 -1.86 -10.21
N ALA A 437 9.50 -2.89 -10.09
CA ALA A 437 9.49 -4.03 -11.01
C ALA A 437 9.13 -3.58 -12.44
N ALA A 438 8.09 -2.76 -12.59
CA ALA A 438 7.66 -2.24 -13.89
C ALA A 438 8.74 -1.39 -14.58
N ARG A 439 9.53 -0.62 -13.82
CA ARG A 439 10.70 0.12 -14.35
C ARG A 439 11.79 -0.78 -14.92
N ARG A 440 11.83 -2.05 -14.52
CA ARG A 440 12.70 -3.09 -15.09
C ARG A 440 12.00 -3.92 -16.17
N GLY A 441 10.75 -3.59 -16.52
CA GLY A 441 9.94 -4.37 -17.46
C GLY A 441 9.49 -5.72 -16.93
N LEU A 442 9.37 -5.86 -15.60
CA LEU A 442 9.05 -7.12 -14.92
C LEU A 442 7.79 -6.98 -14.07
N SER A 443 7.05 -8.08 -13.90
CA SER A 443 6.11 -8.20 -12.80
C SER A 443 6.84 -8.39 -11.47
N VAL A 444 6.16 -8.19 -10.33
CA VAL A 444 6.73 -8.47 -8.99
C VAL A 444 7.17 -9.93 -8.88
N THR A 445 6.38 -10.85 -9.43
CA THR A 445 6.69 -12.28 -9.49
C THR A 445 7.98 -12.55 -10.27
N GLN A 446 8.10 -11.99 -11.47
CA GLN A 446 9.30 -12.12 -12.30
C GLN A 446 10.55 -11.49 -11.66
N LEU A 447 10.36 -10.38 -10.95
CA LEU A 447 11.42 -9.73 -10.19
C LEU A 447 11.89 -10.62 -9.03
N ALA A 448 10.96 -11.19 -8.26
CA ALA A 448 11.27 -12.07 -7.15
C ALA A 448 12.03 -13.33 -7.60
N ASP A 449 11.69 -13.88 -8.77
CA ASP A 449 12.40 -15.02 -9.37
C ASP A 449 13.87 -14.69 -9.70
N ARG A 450 14.12 -13.50 -10.25
CA ARG A 450 15.47 -13.02 -10.62
C ARG A 450 16.33 -12.57 -9.43
N LEU A 451 15.69 -12.11 -8.35
CA LEU A 451 16.35 -11.63 -7.14
C LEU A 451 16.59 -12.72 -6.09
N ALA A 452 16.27 -13.98 -6.39
CA ALA A 452 16.52 -15.08 -5.48
C ALA A 452 18.03 -15.23 -5.18
N ILE A 453 18.35 -15.43 -3.90
CA ILE A 453 19.74 -15.51 -3.43
C ILE A 453 20.31 -16.89 -3.73
N THR A 454 21.46 -16.96 -4.42
CA THR A 454 22.11 -18.24 -4.77
C THR A 454 23.04 -18.79 -3.68
N HIS A 455 23.42 -17.98 -2.69
CA HIS A 455 24.52 -18.25 -1.74
C HIS A 455 25.86 -18.56 -2.42
N GLY A 456 26.05 -18.11 -3.67
CA GLY A 456 27.27 -18.36 -4.46
C GLY A 456 27.35 -19.78 -5.05
N LEU A 457 26.31 -20.61 -4.89
CA LEU A 457 26.25 -21.97 -5.42
C LEU A 457 26.37 -22.05 -6.95
N ASP A 458 25.93 -20.99 -7.64
CA ASP A 458 26.04 -20.79 -9.09
C ASP A 458 27.50 -20.64 -9.56
N SER A 459 28.35 -20.04 -8.74
CA SER A 459 29.80 -19.88 -9.01
C SER A 459 30.68 -20.97 -8.39
N GLY A 460 30.10 -21.84 -7.57
CA GLY A 460 30.80 -22.83 -6.78
C GLY A 460 31.26 -22.31 -5.42
N VAL A 461 31.04 -23.11 -4.38
CA VAL A 461 31.35 -22.74 -3.00
C VAL A 461 32.51 -23.60 -2.49
N THR A 462 33.60 -22.96 -2.07
CA THR A 462 34.78 -23.65 -1.51
C THR A 462 34.95 -23.33 -0.03
N LEU A 463 35.03 -24.37 0.78
CA LEU A 463 35.40 -24.31 2.17
C LEU A 463 36.92 -24.50 2.32
N ASP A 464 37.62 -23.47 2.76
CA ASP A 464 39.08 -23.46 2.84
C ASP A 464 39.58 -23.45 4.30
N TYR A 465 40.19 -24.57 4.73
CA TYR A 465 40.88 -24.65 6.03
C TYR A 465 42.36 -24.22 5.95
N GLY A 466 42.88 -23.92 4.76
CA GLY A 466 44.30 -23.69 4.47
C GLY A 466 44.92 -24.89 3.74
N PRO A 467 45.50 -25.87 4.46
CA PRO A 467 46.17 -27.03 3.85
C PRO A 467 45.21 -28.03 3.20
N ARG A 468 43.90 -27.92 3.46
CA ARG A 468 42.86 -28.75 2.84
C ARG A 468 41.63 -27.91 2.52
N LYS A 469 41.05 -28.17 1.34
CA LYS A 469 39.86 -27.49 0.83
C LYS A 469 38.78 -28.51 0.52
N PHE A 470 37.52 -28.09 0.64
CA PHE A 470 36.35 -28.90 0.31
C PHE A 470 35.42 -28.10 -0.60
N THR A 471 34.85 -28.75 -1.60
CA THR A 471 33.79 -28.14 -2.41
C THR A 471 32.45 -28.42 -1.75
N VAL A 472 31.60 -27.40 -1.60
CA VAL A 472 30.25 -27.53 -1.06
C VAL A 472 29.28 -27.69 -2.23
N ILE A 473 28.47 -28.75 -2.20
CA ILE A 473 27.48 -29.09 -3.22
C ILE A 473 26.13 -29.36 -2.52
N THR A 474 25.02 -29.15 -3.22
CA THR A 474 23.67 -29.47 -2.75
C THR A 474 23.09 -30.65 -3.54
N ASP A 475 22.29 -31.48 -2.89
CA ASP A 475 21.42 -32.43 -3.61
C ASP A 475 20.09 -31.78 -4.05
N ASP A 476 19.22 -32.55 -4.70
CA ASP A 476 17.93 -32.08 -5.24
C ASP A 476 16.94 -31.62 -4.15
N HIS A 477 17.18 -32.02 -2.90
CA HIS A 477 16.43 -31.56 -1.73
C HIS A 477 17.12 -30.37 -1.02
N LEU A 478 18.11 -29.76 -1.67
CA LEU A 478 18.86 -28.60 -1.18
C LEU A 478 19.60 -28.87 0.14
N THR A 479 19.99 -30.12 0.39
CA THR A 479 20.82 -30.49 1.53
C THR A 479 22.30 -30.36 1.15
N PRO A 480 23.05 -29.44 1.80
CA PRO A 480 24.45 -29.24 1.46
C PRO A 480 25.34 -30.33 2.04
N TYR A 481 26.33 -30.78 1.25
CA TYR A 481 27.38 -31.70 1.63
C TYR A 481 28.75 -31.20 1.12
N ALA A 482 29.82 -31.66 1.77
CA ALA A 482 31.19 -31.33 1.40
C ALA A 482 31.82 -32.47 0.58
N VAL A 483 32.62 -32.12 -0.42
CA VAL A 483 33.40 -33.06 -1.22
C VAL A 483 34.88 -32.79 -0.98
N GLY A 484 35.62 -33.82 -0.54
CA GLY A 484 37.07 -33.74 -0.34
C GLY A 484 37.84 -33.74 -1.66
N ALA A 485 39.14 -33.44 -1.60
CA ALA A 485 40.03 -33.51 -2.77
C ALA A 485 40.13 -34.94 -3.38
N ASP A 486 39.77 -35.96 -2.60
CA ASP A 486 39.66 -37.36 -3.01
C ASP A 486 38.31 -37.69 -3.69
N GLY A 487 37.42 -36.70 -3.87
CA GLY A 487 36.08 -36.87 -4.41
C GLY A 487 35.07 -37.45 -3.42
N ARG A 488 35.44 -37.71 -2.17
CA ARG A 488 34.56 -38.34 -1.19
C ARG A 488 33.48 -37.37 -0.70
N ARG A 489 32.21 -37.78 -0.81
CA ARG A 489 31.04 -37.08 -0.25
C ARG A 489 31.00 -37.23 1.28
N LEU A 490 30.96 -36.10 1.97
CA LEU A 490 30.90 -35.98 3.42
C LEU A 490 29.68 -35.15 3.80
N ALA A 491 28.78 -35.70 4.62
CA ALA A 491 27.58 -34.98 5.10
C ALA A 491 27.93 -33.70 5.90
N ARG A 492 29.13 -33.64 6.46
CA ARG A 492 29.75 -32.43 7.00
C ARG A 492 31.27 -32.47 6.76
N PRO A 493 31.92 -31.32 6.57
CA PRO A 493 33.37 -31.27 6.59
C PRO A 493 33.89 -31.75 7.95
N PRO A 494 35.08 -32.38 8.01
CA PRO A 494 35.72 -32.74 9.27
C PRO A 494 35.92 -31.51 10.15
N LYS A 495 35.91 -31.69 11.49
CA LYS A 495 36.27 -30.62 12.41
C LYS A 495 37.71 -30.12 12.11
N PRO A 496 37.98 -28.81 12.29
CA PRO A 496 39.33 -28.28 12.15
C PRO A 496 40.32 -29.00 13.07
N GLY A 497 41.49 -29.33 12.55
CA GLY A 497 42.62 -29.90 13.29
C GLY A 497 43.70 -28.88 13.58
N VAL A 498 44.71 -29.27 14.36
CA VAL A 498 45.80 -28.38 14.81
C VAL A 498 46.63 -27.79 13.66
N LYS A 499 46.66 -28.45 12.49
CA LYS A 499 47.40 -28.01 11.30
C LYS A 499 46.60 -27.06 10.39
N ASP A 500 45.30 -26.88 10.64
CA ASP A 500 44.46 -26.00 9.82
C ASP A 500 44.69 -24.54 10.20
N THR A 501 44.93 -23.69 9.21
CA THR A 501 45.26 -22.27 9.41
C THR A 501 44.01 -21.38 9.43
N ASN A 502 42.86 -21.88 8.97
CA ASN A 502 41.58 -21.18 9.00
C ASN A 502 40.47 -22.01 9.66
N PRO A 503 40.50 -22.20 10.99
CA PRO A 503 39.49 -23.00 11.70
C PRO A 503 38.08 -22.39 11.68
N GLU A 504 37.95 -21.07 11.46
CA GLU A 504 36.65 -20.37 11.40
C GLU A 504 35.79 -20.81 10.21
N ALA A 505 36.40 -21.38 9.17
CA ALA A 505 35.71 -21.89 8.00
C ALA A 505 34.63 -22.92 8.38
N TYR A 506 34.86 -23.74 9.44
CA TYR A 506 33.85 -24.69 9.91
C TYR A 506 32.60 -24.00 10.43
N GLN A 507 32.76 -22.90 11.18
CA GLN A 507 31.64 -22.11 11.69
C GLN A 507 30.93 -21.38 10.56
N TRP A 508 31.67 -20.90 9.56
CA TRP A 508 31.10 -20.37 8.33
C TRP A 508 30.24 -21.41 7.61
N PHE A 509 30.70 -22.67 7.46
CA PHE A 509 29.91 -23.75 6.85
C PHE A 509 28.60 -24.02 7.60
N LEU A 510 28.63 -24.00 8.94
CA LEU A 510 27.41 -24.15 9.74
C LEU A 510 26.42 -22.99 9.52
N ARG A 511 26.91 -21.75 9.45
CA ARG A 511 26.08 -20.58 9.11
C ARG A 511 25.53 -20.66 7.69
N PHE A 512 26.35 -21.05 6.72
CA PHE A 512 25.96 -21.29 5.33
C PHE A 512 24.84 -22.33 5.25
N LYS A 513 25.01 -23.50 5.88
CA LYS A 513 23.99 -24.56 5.92
C LYS A 513 22.67 -24.08 6.52
N LYS A 514 22.73 -23.27 7.60
CA LYS A 514 21.53 -22.68 8.21
C LYS A 514 20.87 -21.65 7.28
N GLY A 515 21.65 -20.77 6.65
CA GLY A 515 21.18 -19.75 5.72
C GLY A 515 20.53 -20.35 4.48
N LEU A 516 21.17 -21.34 3.86
CA LEU A 516 20.64 -22.07 2.70
C LEU A 516 19.27 -22.70 3.03
N ARG A 517 19.14 -23.38 4.18
CA ARG A 517 17.88 -23.99 4.59
C ARG A 517 16.77 -22.94 4.79
N ALA A 518 17.09 -21.79 5.37
CA ALA A 518 16.13 -20.70 5.54
C ALA A 518 15.69 -20.11 4.20
N THR A 519 16.63 -19.88 3.27
CA THR A 519 16.32 -19.41 1.91
C THR A 519 15.47 -20.43 1.16
N ALA A 520 15.82 -21.72 1.18
CA ALA A 520 15.03 -22.77 0.54
C ALA A 520 13.58 -22.80 1.08
N ALA A 521 13.42 -22.80 2.40
CA ALA A 521 12.10 -22.78 3.03
C ALA A 521 11.27 -21.54 2.64
N ALA A 522 11.91 -20.36 2.59
CA ALA A 522 11.24 -19.13 2.19
C ALA A 522 10.78 -19.17 0.72
N GLN A 523 11.62 -19.69 -0.19
CA GLN A 523 11.27 -19.83 -1.61
C GLN A 523 10.16 -20.86 -1.84
N ILE A 524 10.18 -21.98 -1.10
CA ILE A 524 9.10 -22.99 -1.12
C ILE A 524 7.78 -22.36 -0.67
N ALA A 525 7.77 -21.66 0.47
CA ALA A 525 6.58 -20.98 0.97
C ALA A 525 6.11 -19.87 0.01
N ARG A 526 7.03 -19.20 -0.69
CA ARG A 526 6.68 -18.23 -1.75
C ARG A 526 6.00 -18.91 -2.94
N PHE A 527 6.50 -20.04 -3.43
CA PHE A 527 5.85 -20.76 -4.53
C PHE A 527 4.48 -21.31 -4.15
N GLU A 528 4.29 -21.77 -2.91
CA GLU A 528 2.97 -22.12 -2.40
C GLU A 528 2.04 -20.89 -2.37
N ARG A 529 2.52 -19.72 -1.92
CA ARG A 529 1.75 -18.46 -2.00
C ARG A 529 1.45 -18.05 -3.44
N ASP A 530 2.37 -18.26 -4.38
CA ASP A 530 2.16 -17.96 -5.80
C ASP A 530 1.08 -18.85 -6.41
N MET A 531 1.03 -20.13 -6.03
CA MET A 531 -0.08 -21.04 -6.37
C MET A 531 -1.39 -20.50 -5.81
N LEU A 532 -1.44 -20.18 -4.52
CA LEU A 532 -2.66 -19.68 -3.89
C LEU A 532 -3.11 -18.34 -4.45
N ALA A 533 -2.20 -17.44 -4.81
CA ALA A 533 -2.52 -16.11 -5.31
C ALA A 533 -2.68 -16.05 -6.85
N HIS A 534 -2.66 -17.18 -7.56
CA HIS A 534 -2.71 -17.26 -9.03
C HIS A 534 -1.73 -16.29 -9.69
N ARG A 535 -0.46 -16.34 -9.27
CA ARG A 535 0.60 -15.50 -9.83
C ARG A 535 1.23 -16.17 -11.05
N PHE A 536 1.30 -15.43 -12.15
CA PHE A 536 1.78 -15.93 -13.44
C PHE A 536 3.11 -15.28 -13.85
N ARG A 537 3.83 -15.99 -14.72
CA ARG A 537 5.05 -15.54 -15.40
C ARG A 537 5.08 -16.08 -16.84
N PRO A 538 5.86 -15.48 -17.76
CA PRO A 538 6.08 -16.09 -19.08
C PRO A 538 6.75 -17.45 -18.95
N ALA A 539 6.37 -18.43 -19.77
CA ALA A 539 6.98 -19.76 -19.75
C ALA A 539 8.50 -19.73 -20.03
N ALA A 540 8.97 -18.76 -20.83
CA ALA A 540 10.39 -18.54 -21.10
C ALA A 540 11.21 -18.28 -19.83
N ASP A 541 10.62 -17.67 -18.80
CA ASP A 541 11.29 -17.41 -17.52
C ASP A 541 11.61 -18.71 -16.76
N LEU A 542 10.83 -19.78 -16.97
CA LEU A 542 11.14 -21.07 -16.34
C LEU A 542 12.51 -21.59 -16.81
N ALA A 543 12.73 -21.61 -18.13
CA ALA A 543 13.97 -22.09 -18.73
C ALA A 543 15.13 -21.11 -18.52
N ALA A 544 14.89 -19.80 -18.63
CA ALA A 544 15.95 -18.80 -18.58
C ALA A 544 16.39 -18.40 -17.17
N VAL A 545 15.48 -18.46 -16.17
CA VAL A 545 15.72 -17.92 -14.82
C VAL A 545 15.60 -19.00 -13.76
N LEU A 546 14.48 -19.73 -13.72
CA LEU A 546 14.17 -20.63 -12.61
C LEU A 546 14.99 -21.93 -12.65
N LEU A 547 15.04 -22.62 -13.79
CA LEU A 547 15.74 -23.89 -13.94
C LEU A 547 17.27 -23.81 -13.76
N PRO A 548 17.97 -22.77 -14.27
CA PRO A 548 19.42 -22.63 -14.06
C PRO A 548 19.78 -22.24 -12.62
N HIS A 549 18.84 -21.71 -11.85
CA HIS A 549 19.11 -21.22 -10.50
C HIS A 549 19.38 -22.40 -9.53
N PRO A 550 20.48 -22.38 -8.75
CA PRO A 550 20.91 -23.54 -7.94
C PRO A 550 19.92 -23.94 -6.82
N ILE A 551 19.12 -22.98 -6.33
CA ILE A 551 18.07 -23.22 -5.33
C ILE A 551 16.68 -23.41 -5.95
N LEU A 552 16.24 -22.51 -6.85
CA LEU A 552 14.91 -22.58 -7.44
C LEU A 552 14.77 -23.77 -8.39
N GLY A 553 15.79 -24.09 -9.18
CA GLY A 553 15.78 -25.18 -10.16
C GLY A 553 15.32 -26.52 -9.58
N PRO A 554 15.96 -27.02 -8.50
CA PRO A 554 15.53 -28.25 -7.82
C PRO A 554 14.12 -28.17 -7.21
N VAL A 555 13.59 -26.98 -6.91
CA VAL A 555 12.24 -26.80 -6.38
C VAL A 555 11.21 -26.86 -7.52
N VAL A 556 11.43 -26.08 -8.59
CA VAL A 556 10.47 -25.94 -9.69
C VAL A 556 10.31 -27.20 -10.54
N ARG A 557 11.31 -28.07 -10.57
CA ARG A 557 11.23 -29.39 -11.23
C ARG A 557 10.26 -30.36 -10.56
N ARG A 558 9.95 -30.13 -9.29
CA ARG A 558 9.11 -31.02 -8.45
C ARG A 558 7.70 -30.47 -8.25
N ILE A 559 7.29 -29.51 -9.08
CA ILE A 559 6.00 -28.82 -9.05
C ILE A 559 5.27 -29.09 -10.37
N VAL A 560 3.95 -29.25 -10.29
CA VAL A 560 3.07 -29.26 -11.47
C VAL A 560 2.78 -27.82 -11.89
N TRP A 561 3.16 -27.48 -13.10
CA TRP A 561 2.94 -26.19 -13.74
C TRP A 561 1.67 -26.20 -14.57
N GLY A 562 1.10 -25.03 -14.82
CA GLY A 562 -0.12 -24.86 -15.60
C GLY A 562 0.09 -23.79 -16.65
N GLU A 563 -0.36 -24.08 -17.87
CA GLU A 563 -0.53 -23.08 -18.91
C GLU A 563 -1.92 -22.47 -18.77
N TYR A 564 -2.01 -21.14 -18.73
CA TYR A 564 -3.25 -20.41 -18.47
C TYR A 564 -3.62 -19.48 -19.62
N ASP A 565 -4.91 -19.36 -19.89
CA ASP A 565 -5.43 -18.45 -20.91
C ASP A 565 -5.48 -16.98 -20.40
N THR A 566 -6.02 -16.08 -21.24
CA THR A 566 -6.16 -14.67 -20.89
C THR A 566 -7.13 -14.42 -19.73
N GLU A 567 -8.09 -15.31 -19.54
CA GLU A 567 -9.11 -15.31 -18.48
C GLU A 567 -8.64 -16.05 -17.22
N LYS A 568 -7.35 -16.45 -17.16
CA LYS A 568 -6.74 -17.18 -16.05
C LYS A 568 -7.35 -18.57 -15.82
N ARG A 569 -7.91 -19.20 -16.86
CA ARG A 569 -8.35 -20.60 -16.80
C ARG A 569 -7.20 -21.52 -17.17
N LEU A 570 -7.08 -22.63 -16.45
CA LEU A 570 -6.12 -23.69 -16.76
C LEU A 570 -6.44 -24.28 -18.14
N VAL A 571 -5.47 -24.20 -19.06
CA VAL A 571 -5.53 -24.80 -20.40
C VAL A 571 -5.04 -26.25 -20.34
N ARG A 572 -3.91 -26.47 -19.67
CA ARG A 572 -3.34 -27.79 -19.40
C ARG A 572 -2.32 -27.73 -18.27
N ALA A 573 -2.15 -28.85 -17.58
CA ALA A 573 -1.09 -29.05 -16.60
C ALA A 573 0.15 -29.70 -17.23
N LEU A 574 1.31 -29.43 -16.66
CA LEU A 574 2.63 -29.77 -17.17
C LEU A 574 3.58 -30.12 -16.02
N ARG A 575 4.48 -31.07 -16.22
CA ARG A 575 5.67 -31.28 -15.38
C ARG A 575 6.93 -30.88 -16.13
N VAL A 576 8.02 -30.69 -15.39
CA VAL A 576 9.36 -30.52 -15.97
C VAL A 576 10.08 -31.87 -15.94
N ALA A 577 10.53 -32.34 -17.10
CA ALA A 577 11.32 -33.56 -17.22
C ALA A 577 12.80 -33.34 -16.80
N GLU A 578 13.58 -34.42 -16.73
CA GLU A 578 14.99 -34.36 -16.29
C GLU A 578 15.84 -33.45 -17.20
N ASP A 579 15.56 -33.43 -18.50
CA ASP A 579 16.23 -32.58 -19.48
C ASP A 579 15.75 -31.11 -19.45
N GLY A 580 14.75 -30.79 -18.64
CA GLY A 580 14.17 -29.44 -18.52
C GLY A 580 13.03 -29.16 -19.50
N SER A 581 12.65 -30.12 -20.36
CA SER A 581 11.49 -30.01 -21.24
C SER A 581 10.17 -30.16 -20.45
N PHE A 582 9.06 -29.73 -21.05
CA PHE A 582 7.73 -29.96 -20.48
C PHE A 582 7.17 -31.30 -20.92
N ALA A 583 6.43 -31.96 -20.02
CA ALA A 583 5.61 -33.13 -20.33
C ALA A 583 4.18 -32.95 -19.80
N ASP A 584 3.19 -33.46 -20.53
CA ASP A 584 1.77 -33.39 -20.18
C ASP A 584 1.31 -34.56 -19.27
N VAL A 585 0.00 -34.65 -19.03
CA VAL A 585 -0.63 -35.68 -18.18
C VAL A 585 -0.44 -37.11 -18.72
N HIS A 586 -0.09 -37.27 -20.00
CA HIS A 586 0.20 -38.56 -20.64
C HIS A 586 1.71 -38.82 -20.73
N ASP A 587 2.51 -38.03 -20.02
CA ASP A 587 3.96 -38.07 -20.05
C ASP A 587 4.56 -37.82 -21.44
N SER A 588 3.81 -37.13 -22.30
CA SER A 588 4.21 -36.79 -23.66
C SER A 588 4.88 -35.43 -23.68
N ALA A 589 5.97 -35.31 -24.44
CA ALA A 589 6.69 -34.04 -24.58
C ALA A 589 5.77 -32.93 -25.11
N ALA A 590 5.68 -31.84 -24.37
CA ALA A 590 4.84 -30.70 -24.65
C ALA A 590 5.69 -29.48 -25.04
N VAL A 591 5.34 -28.85 -26.15
CA VAL A 591 5.90 -27.55 -26.54
C VAL A 591 5.01 -26.46 -25.98
N VAL A 592 5.61 -25.52 -25.25
CA VAL A 592 4.93 -24.36 -24.66
C VAL A 592 5.54 -23.10 -25.27
N ASP A 593 4.68 -22.18 -25.71
CA ASP A 593 5.13 -20.88 -26.20
C ASP A 593 5.84 -20.11 -25.08
N GLY A 594 6.97 -19.46 -25.37
CA GLY A 594 7.74 -18.72 -24.37
C GLY A 594 6.96 -17.57 -23.70
N ASP A 595 6.00 -16.99 -24.41
CA ASP A 595 5.15 -15.91 -23.92
C ASP A 595 3.86 -16.42 -23.25
N ALA A 596 3.62 -17.74 -23.25
CA ALA A 596 2.47 -18.35 -22.58
C ALA A 596 2.51 -18.04 -21.07
N ARG A 597 1.33 -17.84 -20.48
CA ARG A 597 1.20 -17.60 -19.04
C ARG A 597 1.37 -18.90 -18.29
N LEU A 598 2.45 -19.00 -17.53
CA LEU A 598 2.77 -20.13 -16.70
C LEU A 598 2.50 -19.81 -15.22
N GLY A 599 1.71 -20.65 -14.58
CA GLY A 599 1.37 -20.60 -13.15
C GLY A 599 1.65 -21.93 -12.47
N ILE A 600 1.57 -21.96 -11.14
CA ILE A 600 1.62 -23.21 -10.38
C ILE A 600 0.19 -23.68 -10.19
N VAL A 601 -0.11 -24.91 -10.62
CA VAL A 601 -1.47 -25.44 -10.62
C VAL A 601 -1.97 -25.66 -9.22
N HIS A 602 -3.16 -25.16 -8.92
CA HIS A 602 -3.89 -25.59 -7.75
C HIS A 602 -4.64 -26.91 -8.04
N PRO A 603 -4.58 -27.93 -7.17
CA PRO A 603 -5.23 -29.23 -7.39
C PRO A 603 -6.73 -29.17 -7.67
N ALA A 604 -7.44 -28.15 -7.15
CA ALA A 604 -8.87 -27.94 -7.41
C ALA A 604 -9.18 -27.63 -8.89
N GLU A 605 -8.17 -27.27 -9.69
CA GLU A 605 -8.30 -26.98 -11.11
C GLU A 605 -8.16 -28.22 -12.00
N LEU A 606 -7.52 -29.28 -11.50
CA LEU A 606 -7.19 -30.49 -12.28
C LEU A 606 -8.38 -31.41 -12.52
N GLY A 607 -9.42 -31.33 -11.69
CA GLY A 607 -10.56 -32.23 -11.77
C GLY A 607 -10.13 -33.71 -11.76
N PRO A 608 -10.59 -34.55 -12.71
CA PRO A 608 -10.22 -35.97 -12.78
C PRO A 608 -8.72 -36.23 -13.00
N GLU A 609 -7.97 -35.30 -13.60
CA GLU A 609 -6.54 -35.47 -13.87
C GLU A 609 -5.70 -35.48 -12.59
N LEU A 610 -6.25 -34.99 -11.46
CA LEU A 610 -5.54 -34.94 -10.19
C LEU A 610 -4.98 -36.31 -9.77
N ALA A 611 -5.77 -37.37 -9.96
CA ALA A 611 -5.34 -38.73 -9.62
C ALA A 611 -4.19 -39.21 -10.51
N VAL A 612 -4.22 -38.88 -11.80
CA VAL A 612 -3.18 -39.25 -12.77
C VAL A 612 -1.87 -38.53 -12.45
N TRP A 613 -1.94 -37.23 -12.13
CA TRP A 613 -0.76 -36.48 -11.69
C TRP A 613 -0.17 -37.01 -10.38
N ALA A 614 -1.02 -37.38 -9.42
CA ALA A 614 -0.57 -37.95 -8.15
C ALA A 614 0.13 -39.30 -8.34
N GLU A 615 -0.41 -40.19 -9.18
CA GLU A 615 0.20 -41.47 -9.53
C GLU A 615 1.54 -41.26 -10.27
N MET A 616 1.57 -40.40 -11.28
CA MET A 616 2.78 -40.10 -12.05
C MET A 616 3.91 -39.56 -11.17
N LEU A 617 3.63 -38.61 -10.27
CA LEU A 617 4.66 -38.09 -9.37
C LEU A 617 5.17 -39.14 -8.38
N ALA A 618 4.32 -40.08 -7.95
CA ALA A 618 4.73 -41.20 -7.11
C ALA A 618 5.62 -42.20 -7.87
N ASP A 619 5.26 -42.52 -9.12
CA ASP A 619 6.03 -43.44 -9.97
C ASP A 619 7.45 -42.93 -10.27
N TYR A 620 7.60 -41.61 -10.45
CA TYR A 620 8.89 -40.94 -10.63
C TYR A 620 9.60 -40.61 -9.29
N GLU A 621 9.06 -41.06 -8.15
CA GLU A 621 9.58 -40.77 -6.79
C GLU A 621 9.77 -39.26 -6.51
N VAL A 622 8.94 -38.41 -7.12
CA VAL A 622 9.03 -36.95 -7.02
C VAL A 622 8.39 -36.48 -5.71
N LEU A 623 9.23 -36.19 -4.72
CA LEU A 623 8.80 -35.56 -3.48
C LEU A 623 8.53 -34.06 -3.69
N GLN A 624 7.25 -33.68 -3.70
CA GLN A 624 6.85 -32.28 -3.86
C GLN A 624 7.36 -31.37 -2.72
N PRO A 625 7.74 -30.11 -3.02
CA PRO A 625 8.29 -29.20 -2.02
C PRO A 625 7.27 -28.70 -0.99
N PHE A 626 5.99 -28.73 -1.32
CA PHE A 626 4.84 -28.47 -0.45
C PHE A 626 3.67 -29.36 -0.91
N PRO A 627 2.61 -29.55 -0.09
CA PRO A 627 1.45 -30.35 -0.49
C PRO A 627 0.72 -29.66 -1.66
N GLN A 628 1.00 -30.09 -2.90
CA GLN A 628 0.31 -29.62 -4.10
C GLN A 628 -0.72 -30.66 -4.55
N VAL A 629 -0.34 -31.79 -5.14
CA VAL A 629 -1.34 -32.78 -5.64
C VAL A 629 -2.05 -33.53 -4.51
N HIS A 630 -1.44 -33.57 -3.31
CA HIS A 630 -2.03 -34.15 -2.11
C HIS A 630 -2.63 -33.09 -1.16
N ARG A 631 -2.74 -31.84 -1.61
CA ARG A 631 -3.44 -30.81 -0.84
C ARG A 631 -4.91 -31.20 -0.70
N THR A 632 -5.49 -30.95 0.47
CA THR A 632 -6.94 -31.06 0.65
C THR A 632 -7.65 -30.07 -0.25
N VAL A 633 -8.63 -30.54 -1.03
CA VAL A 633 -9.44 -29.71 -1.92
C VAL A 633 -10.92 -30.04 -1.80
N VAL A 634 -11.75 -29.03 -2.02
CA VAL A 634 -13.19 -29.18 -2.17
C VAL A 634 -13.53 -29.07 -3.64
N THR A 635 -13.91 -30.18 -4.25
CA THR A 635 -14.36 -30.21 -5.65
C THR A 635 -15.88 -30.14 -5.69
N LEU A 636 -16.41 -29.04 -6.21
CA LEU A 636 -17.85 -28.88 -6.39
C LEU A 636 -18.36 -29.78 -7.53
N THR A 637 -19.51 -30.42 -7.31
CA THR A 637 -20.23 -31.13 -8.37
C THR A 637 -20.75 -30.16 -9.43
N GLY A 638 -21.12 -30.66 -10.61
CA GLY A 638 -21.72 -29.82 -11.66
C GLY A 638 -22.96 -29.07 -11.19
N GLU A 639 -23.78 -29.69 -10.33
CA GLU A 639 -24.94 -29.06 -9.71
C GLU A 639 -24.54 -27.95 -8.73
N GLN A 640 -23.58 -28.21 -7.84
CA GLN A 640 -23.07 -27.21 -6.90
C GLN A 640 -22.41 -26.01 -7.59
N ARG A 641 -21.73 -26.23 -8.73
CA ARG A 641 -21.17 -25.14 -9.53
C ARG A 641 -22.24 -24.26 -10.18
N ALA A 642 -23.36 -24.87 -10.59
CA ALA A 642 -24.49 -24.15 -11.16
C ALA A 642 -25.36 -23.48 -10.10
N ALA A 643 -25.34 -24.00 -8.86
CA ALA A 643 -26.06 -23.43 -7.73
C ALA A 643 -25.50 -22.05 -7.34
N THR A 644 -26.39 -21.19 -6.88
CA THR A 644 -26.07 -19.85 -6.38
C THR A 644 -25.79 -19.82 -4.88
N SER A 645 -26.02 -20.95 -4.19
CA SER A 645 -25.59 -21.19 -2.82
C SER A 645 -25.35 -22.68 -2.58
N LEU A 646 -24.59 -22.97 -1.53
CA LEU A 646 -24.34 -24.30 -1.00
C LEU A 646 -25.03 -24.43 0.36
N SER A 647 -25.51 -25.65 0.65
CA SER A 647 -26.02 -25.98 1.97
C SER A 647 -24.94 -25.79 3.03
N GLY A 648 -25.34 -25.24 4.18
CA GLY A 648 -24.50 -25.21 5.37
C GLY A 648 -24.40 -26.57 6.08
N PHE A 649 -23.75 -26.56 7.24
CA PHE A 649 -23.48 -27.75 8.05
C PHE A 649 -23.48 -27.43 9.55
N GLU A 650 -23.71 -28.47 10.36
CA GLU A 650 -23.76 -28.39 11.83
C GLU A 650 -23.35 -29.73 12.45
N PRO A 651 -22.83 -29.74 13.70
CA PRO A 651 -22.53 -28.60 14.57
C PRO A 651 -21.15 -27.97 14.31
N VAL A 652 -21.01 -26.67 14.55
CA VAL A 652 -19.74 -25.93 14.48
C VAL A 652 -19.40 -25.32 15.84
N GLU A 653 -18.18 -25.51 16.34
CA GLU A 653 -17.77 -24.89 17.61
C GLU A 653 -17.73 -23.36 17.52
N THR A 654 -18.39 -22.67 18.45
CA THR A 654 -18.41 -21.19 18.47
C THR A 654 -17.01 -20.58 18.52
N GLU A 655 -16.09 -21.19 19.27
CA GLU A 655 -14.69 -20.74 19.37
C GLU A 655 -13.93 -20.85 18.04
N ARG A 656 -14.30 -21.76 17.13
CA ARG A 656 -13.68 -21.85 15.79
C ARG A 656 -14.13 -20.70 14.90
N LEU A 657 -15.43 -20.38 14.91
CA LEU A 657 -15.98 -19.24 14.18
C LEU A 657 -15.45 -17.89 14.72
N ALA A 658 -15.31 -17.76 16.05
CA ALA A 658 -14.70 -16.58 16.67
C ALA A 658 -13.24 -16.37 16.22
N ARG A 659 -12.47 -17.44 16.00
CA ARG A 659 -11.09 -17.34 15.49
C ARG A 659 -11.02 -16.85 14.06
N LEU A 660 -12.00 -17.17 13.19
CA LEU A 660 -12.03 -16.64 11.83
C LEU A 660 -12.07 -15.11 11.84
N LEU A 661 -12.90 -14.53 12.71
CA LEU A 661 -13.02 -13.08 12.90
C LEU A 661 -11.76 -12.39 13.45
N GLY A 662 -10.85 -13.16 14.06
CA GLY A 662 -9.52 -12.67 14.46
C GLY A 662 -8.49 -12.73 13.32
N GLY A 663 -8.83 -13.38 12.20
CA GLY A 663 -8.04 -13.44 10.99
C GLY A 663 -8.57 -12.48 9.93
N ASP A 664 -8.55 -12.94 8.69
CA ASP A 664 -8.92 -12.13 7.52
C ASP A 664 -10.41 -12.28 7.14
N TRP A 665 -11.21 -13.02 7.92
CA TRP A 665 -12.66 -13.05 7.76
C TRP A 665 -13.27 -11.82 8.44
N GLN A 666 -14.25 -11.23 7.79
CA GLN A 666 -14.99 -10.08 8.28
C GLN A 666 -16.36 -10.54 8.75
N GLY A 667 -16.94 -9.91 9.76
CA GLY A 667 -18.30 -10.22 10.20
C GLY A 667 -19.19 -9.00 10.22
N ASN A 668 -20.50 -9.22 10.12
CA ASN A 668 -21.51 -8.15 10.07
C ASN A 668 -21.84 -7.53 11.46
N GLY A 669 -21.44 -8.18 12.55
CA GLY A 669 -21.84 -7.84 13.91
C GLY A 669 -21.27 -6.54 14.48
N PHE A 670 -20.24 -5.92 13.89
CA PHE A 670 -19.54 -4.75 14.45
C PHE A 670 -20.44 -3.54 14.73
N HIS A 671 -21.64 -3.49 14.15
CA HIS A 671 -22.61 -2.40 14.28
C HIS A 671 -23.79 -2.73 15.19
N THR A 672 -23.82 -3.92 15.78
CA THR A 672 -24.88 -4.32 16.72
C THR A 672 -24.44 -4.06 18.16
N ARG A 673 -25.40 -3.73 19.05
CA ARG A 673 -25.12 -3.49 20.47
C ARG A 673 -24.34 -4.64 21.14
N ASN A 674 -24.56 -5.87 20.67
CA ASN A 674 -23.95 -7.09 21.24
C ASN A 674 -22.74 -7.61 20.44
N HIS A 675 -22.32 -6.91 19.38
CA HIS A 675 -21.28 -7.36 18.45
C HIS A 675 -21.55 -8.78 17.94
N LEU A 676 -22.82 -9.11 17.70
CA LEU A 676 -23.26 -10.44 17.29
C LEU A 676 -23.11 -10.57 15.78
N HIS A 677 -22.20 -11.42 15.35
CA HIS A 677 -21.95 -11.75 13.95
C HIS A 677 -22.80 -12.96 13.56
N THR A 678 -23.78 -12.74 12.69
CA THR A 678 -24.62 -13.79 12.08
C THR A 678 -24.18 -14.11 10.66
N GLN A 679 -23.25 -13.33 10.11
CA GLN A 679 -22.66 -13.57 8.81
C GLN A 679 -21.16 -13.30 8.86
N LEU A 680 -20.43 -14.15 8.13
CA LEU A 680 -18.99 -14.07 7.94
C LEU A 680 -18.68 -13.95 6.44
N ALA A 681 -17.66 -13.17 6.15
CA ALA A 681 -17.33 -12.67 4.83
C ALA A 681 -15.85 -12.86 4.54
N ARG A 682 -15.51 -13.34 3.34
CA ARG A 682 -14.12 -13.43 2.91
C ARG A 682 -13.95 -13.13 1.42
N GLU A 683 -13.06 -12.20 1.10
CA GLU A 683 -12.83 -11.79 -0.29
C GLU A 683 -12.36 -12.95 -1.17
N LEU A 684 -12.88 -12.94 -2.40
CA LEU A 684 -12.51 -13.79 -3.52
C LEU A 684 -11.97 -12.89 -4.67
N PRO A 685 -11.15 -13.44 -5.58
CA PRO A 685 -10.77 -12.73 -6.80
C PRO A 685 -11.98 -12.36 -7.66
N GLY A 686 -11.81 -11.34 -8.51
CA GLY A 686 -12.85 -10.94 -9.46
C GLY A 686 -13.92 -9.99 -8.89
N GLY A 687 -13.67 -9.41 -7.71
CA GLY A 687 -14.63 -8.54 -7.04
C GLY A 687 -15.80 -9.32 -6.44
N LEU A 688 -15.56 -10.57 -6.05
CA LEU A 688 -16.51 -11.42 -5.36
C LEU A 688 -16.11 -11.62 -3.90
N THR A 689 -17.05 -12.02 -3.06
CA THR A 689 -16.83 -12.35 -1.66
C THR A 689 -17.60 -13.62 -1.32
N LEU A 690 -16.95 -14.54 -0.61
CA LEU A 690 -17.60 -15.72 -0.05
C LEU A 690 -18.31 -15.35 1.24
N VAL A 691 -19.53 -15.86 1.38
CA VAL A 691 -20.43 -15.59 2.49
C VAL A 691 -20.75 -16.85 3.23
N VAL A 692 -20.86 -16.74 4.55
CA VAL A 692 -21.32 -17.80 5.41
C VAL A 692 -22.34 -17.22 6.38
N GLU A 693 -23.56 -17.75 6.39
CA GLU A 693 -24.56 -17.43 7.40
C GLU A 693 -24.43 -18.37 8.60
N VAL A 694 -24.51 -17.81 9.79
CA VAL A 694 -24.25 -18.47 11.08
C VAL A 694 -25.41 -18.22 12.03
N GLU A 695 -25.95 -19.28 12.59
CA GLU A 695 -27.05 -19.25 13.58
C GLU A 695 -26.66 -19.98 14.87
N PRO A 696 -26.94 -19.43 16.07
CA PRO A 696 -27.55 -18.12 16.34
C PRO A 696 -26.60 -16.92 16.16
N GLY A 697 -25.31 -17.16 15.92
CA GLY A 697 -24.28 -16.14 15.73
C GLY A 697 -23.21 -16.14 16.83
N VAL A 698 -22.08 -15.50 16.53
CA VAL A 698 -20.89 -15.43 17.40
C VAL A 698 -20.55 -13.99 17.76
N THR A 699 -20.15 -13.70 19.00
CA THR A 699 -19.68 -12.37 19.43
C THR A 699 -18.17 -12.31 19.64
N THR A 700 -17.57 -11.15 19.35
CA THR A 700 -16.13 -10.85 19.54
C THR A 700 -15.85 -9.96 20.76
N ALA A 701 -16.88 -9.28 21.30
CA ALA A 701 -16.75 -8.30 22.39
C ALA A 701 -17.31 -8.80 23.73
N GLY A 702 -17.82 -10.04 23.80
CA GLY A 702 -18.45 -10.61 24.99
C GLY A 702 -18.34 -12.13 25.07
N TYR A 703 -18.99 -12.73 26.08
CA TYR A 703 -19.02 -14.18 26.24
C TYR A 703 -20.04 -14.83 25.30
N ASN A 704 -19.58 -15.78 24.50
CA ASN A 704 -20.47 -16.66 23.75
C ASN A 704 -21.13 -17.67 24.70
N THR A 705 -22.45 -17.56 24.89
CA THR A 705 -23.21 -18.47 25.77
C THR A 705 -23.65 -19.76 25.08
N VAL A 706 -23.60 -19.78 23.75
CA VAL A 706 -23.96 -20.95 22.93
C VAL A 706 -22.66 -21.63 22.49
N PRO A 707 -22.41 -22.90 22.86
CA PRO A 707 -21.15 -23.59 22.56
C PRO A 707 -21.04 -24.06 21.10
N GLU A 708 -22.18 -24.24 20.43
CA GLU A 708 -22.29 -24.75 19.07
C GLU A 708 -23.14 -23.82 18.21
N GLN A 709 -22.74 -23.67 16.96
CA GLN A 709 -23.38 -22.88 15.93
C GLN A 709 -23.75 -23.80 14.77
N ARG A 710 -24.63 -23.31 13.91
CA ARG A 710 -24.93 -23.88 12.61
C ARG A 710 -24.49 -22.90 11.54
N ILE A 711 -23.79 -23.40 10.52
CA ILE A 711 -23.70 -22.69 9.25
C ILE A 711 -24.96 -23.07 8.48
N THR A 712 -25.80 -22.11 8.12
CA THR A 712 -27.09 -22.36 7.44
C THR A 712 -26.93 -22.38 5.93
N GLU A 713 -26.11 -21.48 5.40
CA GLU A 713 -25.90 -21.28 3.97
C GLU A 713 -24.51 -20.71 3.68
N ILE A 714 -23.95 -21.09 2.53
CA ILE A 714 -22.70 -20.54 1.99
C ILE A 714 -22.97 -20.05 0.57
N TRP A 715 -22.58 -18.83 0.20
CA TRP A 715 -22.77 -18.32 -1.16
C TRP A 715 -21.63 -17.41 -1.60
N ALA A 716 -21.67 -16.95 -2.85
CA ALA A 716 -20.80 -15.90 -3.35
C ALA A 716 -21.63 -14.67 -3.71
N ASP A 717 -21.09 -13.48 -3.45
CA ASP A 717 -21.72 -12.20 -3.75
C ASP A 717 -20.69 -11.19 -4.24
N ASP A 718 -21.13 -10.05 -4.77
CA ASP A 718 -20.23 -8.97 -5.16
C ASP A 718 -19.56 -8.35 -3.93
N SER A 719 -18.24 -8.15 -4.01
CA SER A 719 -17.48 -7.41 -3.01
C SER A 719 -18.04 -5.99 -2.88
N TRP A 720 -18.00 -5.44 -1.66
CA TRP A 720 -18.44 -4.06 -1.34
C TRP A 720 -19.97 -3.85 -1.29
N SER A 721 -20.77 -4.91 -1.26
CA SER A 721 -22.15 -4.79 -0.81
C SER A 721 -22.20 -4.72 0.73
N ASP A 722 -22.60 -3.59 1.30
CA ASP A 722 -22.94 -3.49 2.75
C ASP A 722 -24.22 -4.31 3.07
N HIS A 723 -24.91 -4.79 2.03
CA HIS A 723 -26.13 -5.58 2.08
C HIS A 723 -26.08 -6.67 1.02
N TRP A 724 -25.82 -7.88 1.48
CA TRP A 724 -25.56 -9.04 0.65
C TRP A 724 -26.91 -9.48 0.07
N GLN A 725 -26.98 -9.64 -1.25
CA GLN A 725 -28.23 -9.70 -1.99
C GLN A 725 -29.14 -10.81 -1.46
N PHE A 726 -30.41 -10.49 -1.18
CA PHE A 726 -31.39 -11.49 -0.70
C PHE A 726 -31.59 -12.65 -1.67
N ASP A 727 -31.48 -12.38 -2.98
CA ASP A 727 -31.50 -13.41 -4.01
C ASP A 727 -30.06 -13.74 -4.39
N ARG A 728 -29.68 -15.00 -4.24
CA ARG A 728 -28.36 -15.48 -4.65
C ARG A 728 -28.30 -15.49 -6.17
N ARG A 729 -27.41 -14.71 -6.77
CA ARG A 729 -27.32 -14.56 -8.24
C ARG A 729 -26.06 -15.14 -8.84
N THR A 730 -24.97 -15.14 -8.08
CA THR A 730 -23.65 -15.58 -8.53
C THR A 730 -23.57 -17.11 -8.39
N PRO A 731 -23.46 -17.86 -9.51
CA PRO A 731 -23.20 -19.29 -9.42
C PRO A 731 -21.85 -19.55 -8.77
N MET A 732 -21.74 -20.57 -7.92
CA MET A 732 -20.46 -20.90 -7.26
C MET A 732 -19.35 -21.22 -8.26
N GLY A 733 -19.70 -21.69 -9.46
CA GLY A 733 -18.77 -21.96 -10.55
C GLY A 733 -18.19 -20.72 -11.22
N ALA A 734 -18.70 -19.51 -10.92
CA ALA A 734 -18.11 -18.24 -11.35
C ALA A 734 -16.92 -17.82 -10.49
N CYS A 735 -16.82 -18.36 -9.28
CA CYS A 735 -15.68 -18.11 -8.39
C CYS A 735 -14.42 -18.80 -8.89
N ASP A 736 -13.27 -18.22 -8.57
CA ASP A 736 -11.97 -18.86 -8.77
C ASP A 736 -11.91 -20.20 -8.01
N PRO A 737 -11.71 -21.34 -8.71
CA PRO A 737 -11.84 -22.67 -8.11
C PRO A 737 -10.77 -22.95 -7.04
N ALA A 738 -9.58 -22.37 -7.16
CA ALA A 738 -8.50 -22.56 -6.20
C ALA A 738 -8.82 -21.83 -4.90
N ILE A 739 -9.06 -20.52 -4.97
CA ILE A 739 -9.38 -19.73 -3.78
C ILE A 739 -10.67 -20.22 -3.13
N LEU A 740 -11.70 -20.53 -3.92
CA LEU A 740 -12.94 -21.06 -3.38
C LEU A 740 -12.72 -22.37 -2.62
N SER A 741 -11.96 -23.31 -3.20
CA SER A 741 -11.60 -24.56 -2.51
C SER A 741 -10.89 -24.28 -1.18
N GLU A 742 -9.92 -23.37 -1.15
CA GLU A 742 -9.19 -23.02 0.07
C GLU A 742 -10.11 -22.47 1.18
N ARG A 743 -11.06 -21.60 0.81
CA ARG A 743 -12.04 -21.08 1.78
C ARG A 743 -13.01 -22.15 2.25
N LEU A 744 -13.46 -23.03 1.35
CA LEU A 744 -14.35 -24.13 1.72
C LEU A 744 -13.62 -25.17 2.58
N VAL A 745 -12.34 -25.46 2.36
CA VAL A 745 -11.54 -26.33 3.23
C VAL A 745 -11.40 -25.72 4.63
N GLU A 746 -11.15 -24.41 4.72
CA GLU A 746 -11.09 -23.69 6.00
C GLU A 746 -12.40 -23.81 6.78
N LEU A 747 -13.55 -23.69 6.09
CA LEU A 747 -14.88 -23.84 6.69
C LEU A 747 -15.21 -25.29 7.06
N LEU A 748 -15.09 -26.23 6.12
CA LEU A 748 -15.47 -27.63 6.34
C LEU A 748 -14.55 -28.33 7.34
N GLY A 749 -13.30 -27.88 7.49
CA GLY A 749 -12.43 -28.32 8.58
C GLY A 749 -12.94 -27.98 9.99
N MET A 750 -14.03 -27.20 10.10
CA MET A 750 -14.71 -26.88 11.35
C MET A 750 -15.86 -27.82 11.70
N GLU A 751 -16.30 -28.64 10.74
CA GLU A 751 -17.28 -29.71 10.98
C GLU A 751 -16.67 -30.73 11.95
N ARG A 752 -17.42 -31.07 13.00
CA ARG A 752 -16.94 -31.93 14.09
C ARG A 752 -17.07 -33.42 13.80
#